data_AF-A0AAD5U3T3-F1
#
_entry.id   AF-A0AAD5U3T3-F1
#
_cell.length_a   1.000
_cell.length_b   1.000
_cell.length_c   1.000
_cell.angle_alpha   90.00
_cell.angle_beta   90.00
_cell.angle_gamma   90.00
#
_symmetry.space_group_name_H-M   'P 1'
#
loop_
_entity.id
_entity.type
_entity.pdbx_description
1 polymer ?
#
loop_
_entity_poly.entity_id
_entity_poly.type
_entity_poly.pdbx_seq_one_letter_code
_entity_poly.pdbx_strand_id
1 'polypeptide(L)'
;MNETSSLSSQSSIRSTATMQNRRKVESKENEEKRRLEMRKWRQERQNDPALRWLKLMPLFGIIPSIVIVGIIIWRGIADLPKNNFCLKFQDDFDTFNLDIWKHEIQVGGFGNGEFDMTVNSRENSYVKDGILHLVPTLTSEKIGEKQIFNNFTVNLIGQGCTGDTFEKCVRTSNSTNSSVIPPIQSVRINTKNTVSLKYGKVEIRAKMPKGDWIWPAIWMLPKDSKYGPWPLSGEIDIMESRGNSRGYVLGGNEKFSSGLHWGPNPGLDRYLMTTTQYSKRLSSYSEDFHTFGLEWTEKYILTWVDSPTRVVAYTAFDKPFFKRGYFPQYFGFNMSTVVDPWSQTGNPATPFDEEFFLVLNVAVGGTNGYFLDGSNGKPWVDKAPSAESDFIKAKDTWLPTWDKNPDNRGMSIDWIKVWDKYLNMDSSSLELRNLRSRRKSINVIPYRYQLMLDRLYTQCVSEGVIPKDDTESCVVLKTDSNKYAIYPSNRDNELVNLLSGFNVEVAILVKSLNTEAILDLIPIGNDYVELLDNSTVQVLPSLSMLHRARKHQWGSLFRQEGVLVIWSEHVDDIIEKTIKYEKSIFDIVAQGLDQAIDLTYKEFDVEKISLEKKRPYVFVTSIISTLAMSLMVILFGLGAKTLVIVSMIDNYWQRLCLMLLLPLQLLFTSFVPVACVSSIFQIVGPIKQISQNSVYYSGKPPKRSEDLQLAHITIQIAVYTEGLHSVIDPTIKSLKAAMSTYERQGGTSNIFINDDGMQVISKEDALERQDYYRNHSIGWVSRPKHNKIMENGEKFIRAGRFKKASNLNYCLRVAKSIDDGIKFDGLTYEESFINAVKSEVGCQAGGEITIGDIILQLDADTRVPEDCFLDAVSEMNESPEVAILQHQAAPMLVAFNYWENGIAHFTKMIYFAIRYICGSGETSPFVGHNAFLRWSAMNEVVFQNEQGQYCYWSESHVSEDFDMSLRLQVNGFIVRYITYCGDGFQEGVSLTVDDEVKRWQKYAYGCSELMFHPLKYWLTRGPFTKLFRNFIFSNMNLYSKFNILGYIGSYYAIGAAWIMTLINYWITGYFMEELDAYYLISFNVLVTTLFVFTFLSTLAFTIFRYRTSSTTFFAGLWENVSWLPFYAVFFSGISYHVSVALVSHLVGYDMQWSVC
;
A
#
# COMPACT_ATOMS: atom_id res chain seq x y z
N MET A 1 89.76 4.48 46.27
CA MET A 1 89.00 5.60 45.69
C MET A 1 87.83 5.01 44.93
N ASN A 2 86.66 4.86 45.55
CA ASN A 2 85.44 4.36 44.90
C ASN A 2 84.25 4.65 45.83
N GLU A 3 83.61 5.81 45.65
CA GLU A 3 82.27 6.11 46.18
C GLU A 3 81.71 7.30 45.38
N THR A 4 81.30 7.10 44.12
CA THR A 4 80.51 8.10 43.35
C THR A 4 79.64 7.51 42.21
N SER A 5 79.40 6.20 42.12
CA SER A 5 78.65 5.61 40.98
C SER A 5 77.26 5.04 41.29
N SER A 6 76.76 5.10 42.54
CA SER A 6 75.49 4.47 42.92
C SER A 6 74.25 5.38 42.90
N LEU A 7 74.39 6.68 42.65
CA LEU A 7 73.29 7.65 42.70
C LEU A 7 72.69 8.02 41.33
N SER A 8 73.29 7.62 40.21
CA SER A 8 72.79 7.93 38.85
C SER A 8 71.89 6.85 38.23
N SER A 9 71.87 5.63 38.77
CA SER A 9 71.06 4.51 38.24
C SER A 9 69.66 4.42 38.87
N GLN A 10 69.45 4.94 40.09
CA GLN A 10 68.12 4.98 40.71
C GLN A 10 67.24 6.15 40.21
N SER A 11 67.84 7.24 39.70
CA SER A 11 67.09 8.37 39.14
C SER A 11 66.55 8.09 37.74
N SER A 12 67.24 7.28 36.92
CA SER A 12 66.80 6.90 35.57
C SER A 12 65.70 5.82 35.56
N ILE A 13 65.68 4.93 36.56
CA ILE A 13 64.64 3.90 36.72
C ILE A 13 63.35 4.51 37.28
N ARG A 14 63.45 5.51 38.19
CA ARG A 14 62.28 6.29 38.62
C ARG A 14 61.75 7.19 37.51
N SER A 15 62.57 7.81 36.67
CA SER A 15 62.08 8.68 35.60
C SER A 15 61.34 7.92 34.49
N THR A 16 61.76 6.70 34.17
CA THR A 16 61.11 5.83 33.17
C THR A 16 59.80 5.23 33.68
N ALA A 17 59.75 4.75 34.92
CA ALA A 17 58.51 4.27 35.55
C ALA A 17 57.47 5.40 35.72
N THR A 18 57.91 6.63 36.02
CA THR A 18 57.02 7.80 36.15
C THR A 18 56.52 8.30 34.79
N MET A 19 57.33 8.21 33.73
CA MET A 19 56.90 8.49 32.35
C MET A 19 55.92 7.45 31.81
N GLN A 20 56.12 6.16 32.10
CA GLN A 20 55.17 5.10 31.74
C GLN A 20 53.82 5.24 32.47
N ASN A 21 53.85 5.61 33.76
CA ASN A 21 52.61 5.92 34.50
C ASN A 21 51.91 7.18 34.00
N ARG A 22 52.65 8.24 33.62
CA ARG A 22 52.06 9.44 32.99
C ARG A 22 51.42 9.12 31.65
N ARG A 23 52.07 8.33 30.78
CA ARG A 23 51.47 7.87 29.51
C ARG A 23 50.24 6.98 29.71
N LYS A 24 50.23 6.13 30.75
CA LYS A 24 49.04 5.33 31.15
C LYS A 24 47.86 6.20 31.60
N VAL A 25 48.11 7.28 32.33
CA VAL A 25 47.08 8.22 32.78
C VAL A 25 46.58 9.07 31.60
N GLU A 26 47.47 9.62 30.77
CA GLU A 26 47.13 10.41 29.58
C GLU A 26 46.32 9.60 28.55
N SER A 27 46.66 8.32 28.34
CA SER A 27 45.91 7.42 27.45
C SER A 27 44.48 7.16 27.95
N LYS A 28 44.29 6.90 29.25
CA LYS A 28 42.96 6.70 29.84
C LYS A 28 42.13 7.99 29.87
N GLU A 29 42.74 9.13 30.20
CA GLU A 29 42.06 10.44 30.17
C GLU A 29 41.59 10.81 28.76
N ASN A 30 42.41 10.56 27.73
CA ASN A 30 42.02 10.87 26.35
C ASN A 30 40.88 9.97 25.86
N GLU A 31 40.85 8.70 26.24
CA GLU A 31 39.74 7.80 25.89
C GLU A 31 38.45 8.16 26.65
N GLU A 32 38.57 8.52 27.92
CA GLU A 32 37.42 8.94 28.74
C GLU A 32 36.87 10.30 28.28
N LYS A 33 37.73 11.24 27.86
CA LYS A 33 37.33 12.48 27.18
C LYS A 33 36.56 12.21 25.89
N ARG A 34 37.06 11.34 25.00
CA ARG A 34 36.37 10.95 23.77
C ARG A 34 34.99 10.34 24.06
N ARG A 35 34.88 9.48 25.09
CA ARG A 35 33.58 8.91 25.52
C ARG A 35 32.62 9.97 26.06
N LEU A 36 33.13 10.95 26.81
CA LEU A 36 32.34 12.05 27.34
C LEU A 36 31.83 12.97 26.21
N GLU A 37 32.67 13.28 25.23
CA GLU A 37 32.31 14.04 24.02
C GLU A 37 31.21 13.32 23.23
N MET A 38 31.36 12.00 23.01
CA MET A 38 30.34 11.18 22.34
C MET A 38 29.00 11.14 23.10
N ARG A 39 29.02 11.19 24.44
CA ARG A 39 27.80 11.27 25.26
C ARG A 39 27.13 12.64 25.16
N LYS A 40 27.91 13.73 25.24
CA LYS A 40 27.42 15.10 25.06
C LYS A 40 26.79 15.27 23.67
N TRP A 41 27.49 14.80 22.64
CA TRP A 41 26.97 14.81 21.27
C TRP A 41 25.65 14.04 21.13
N ARG A 42 25.53 12.84 21.74
CA ARG A 42 24.27 12.06 21.70
C ARG A 42 23.11 12.84 22.32
N GLN A 43 23.36 13.56 23.40
CA GLN A 43 22.35 14.42 24.03
C GLN A 43 21.99 15.62 23.14
N GLU A 44 22.97 16.29 22.53
CA GLU A 44 22.74 17.39 21.59
C GLU A 44 21.94 16.95 20.37
N ARG A 45 22.26 15.79 19.78
CA ARG A 45 21.51 15.24 18.64
C ARG A 45 20.06 14.94 18.99
N GLN A 46 19.78 14.41 20.18
CA GLN A 46 18.39 14.18 20.62
C GLN A 46 17.58 15.48 20.74
N ASN A 47 18.26 16.61 20.95
CA ASN A 47 17.66 17.94 21.03
C ASN A 47 17.54 18.66 19.68
N ASP A 48 18.03 18.07 18.58
CA ASP A 48 17.92 18.64 17.24
C ASP A 48 16.45 18.74 16.78
N PRO A 49 15.93 19.94 16.46
CA PRO A 49 14.55 20.12 16.02
C PRO A 49 14.24 19.36 14.72
N ALA A 50 15.18 19.24 13.78
CA ALA A 50 14.96 18.52 12.54
C ALA A 50 14.74 17.02 12.80
N LEU A 51 15.49 16.44 13.75
CA LEU A 51 15.31 15.05 14.16
C LEU A 51 13.97 14.83 14.87
N ARG A 52 13.50 15.80 15.67
CA ARG A 52 12.16 15.75 16.29
C ARG A 52 11.05 15.74 15.24
N TRP A 53 11.16 16.60 14.22
CA TRP A 53 10.20 16.60 13.10
C TRP A 53 10.23 15.29 12.31
N LEU A 54 11.41 14.71 12.03
CA LEU A 54 11.51 13.39 11.39
C LEU A 54 10.82 12.28 12.19
N LYS A 55 10.87 12.34 13.53
CA LYS A 55 10.20 11.37 14.41
C LYS A 55 8.67 11.55 14.41
N LEU A 56 8.18 12.79 14.36
CA LEU A 56 6.74 13.09 14.39
C LEU A 56 6.07 12.95 13.02
N MET A 57 6.81 13.10 11.92
CA MET A 57 6.26 13.14 10.57
C MET A 57 5.37 11.93 10.20
N PRO A 58 5.74 10.66 10.50
CA PRO A 58 4.85 9.53 10.23
C PRO A 58 3.51 9.60 10.96
N LEU A 59 3.46 10.21 12.16
CA LEU A 59 2.21 10.37 12.93
C LEU A 59 1.24 11.32 12.23
N PHE A 60 1.73 12.36 11.54
CA PHE A 60 0.92 13.27 10.73
C PHE A 60 0.28 12.60 9.51
N GLY A 61 0.82 11.47 9.03
CA GLY A 61 0.16 10.66 8.01
C GLY A 61 -0.87 9.68 8.60
N ILE A 62 -0.50 8.98 9.68
CA ILE A 62 -1.31 7.90 10.25
C ILE A 62 -2.57 8.44 10.91
N ILE A 63 -2.47 9.47 11.76
CA ILE A 63 -3.60 9.97 12.55
C ILE A 63 -4.74 10.48 11.65
N PRO A 64 -4.49 11.35 10.64
CA PRO A 64 -5.55 11.76 9.72
C PRO A 64 -6.10 10.60 8.90
N SER A 65 -5.27 9.62 8.53
CA SER A 65 -5.73 8.44 7.77
C SER A 65 -6.73 7.61 8.58
N ILE A 66 -6.49 7.42 9.89
CA ILE A 66 -7.43 6.74 10.79
C ILE A 66 -8.77 7.52 10.86
N VAL A 67 -8.72 8.85 10.97
CA VAL A 67 -9.92 9.69 10.98
C VAL A 67 -10.69 9.58 9.66
N ILE A 68 -9.99 9.64 8.52
CA ILE A 68 -10.58 9.47 7.19
C ILE A 68 -11.25 8.09 7.06
N VAL A 69 -10.59 7.02 7.50
CA VAL A 69 -11.15 5.67 7.52
C VAL A 69 -12.41 5.62 8.40
N GLY A 70 -12.38 6.24 9.58
CA GLY A 70 -13.57 6.37 10.44
C GLY A 70 -14.74 7.05 9.72
N ILE A 71 -14.49 8.14 8.99
CA ILE A 71 -15.49 8.85 8.18
C ILE A 71 -16.01 7.97 7.03
N ILE A 72 -15.12 7.25 6.34
CA ILE A 72 -15.47 6.36 5.22
C ILE A 72 -16.35 5.20 5.68
N ILE A 73 -16.02 4.58 6.82
CA ILE A 73 -16.83 3.52 7.44
C ILE A 73 -18.17 4.10 7.87
N TRP A 74 -18.17 5.23 8.60
CA TRP A 74 -19.40 5.88 9.04
C TRP A 74 -20.32 6.26 7.89
N ARG A 75 -19.80 6.86 6.82
CA ARG A 75 -20.59 7.14 5.60
C ARG A 75 -21.13 5.87 4.97
N GLY A 76 -20.30 4.82 4.87
CA GLY A 76 -20.74 3.52 4.38
C GLY A 76 -21.90 2.92 5.17
N ILE A 77 -21.91 3.11 6.49
CA ILE A 77 -23.02 2.70 7.36
C ILE A 77 -24.23 3.64 7.20
N ALA A 78 -24.01 4.95 7.06
CA ALA A 78 -25.07 5.92 6.88
C ALA A 78 -25.81 5.79 5.54
N ASP A 79 -25.09 5.37 4.50
CA ASP A 79 -25.60 5.15 3.14
C ASP A 79 -26.37 3.82 3.00
N LEU A 80 -26.32 2.94 4.00
CA LEU A 80 -27.12 1.71 4.00
C LEU A 80 -28.61 2.10 3.94
N PRO A 81 -29.37 1.57 2.96
CA PRO A 81 -30.79 1.87 2.86
C PRO A 81 -31.48 1.37 4.13
N LYS A 82 -31.86 2.30 5.00
CA LYS A 82 -32.76 2.06 6.14
C LYS A 82 -34.18 1.93 5.59
N ASN A 83 -34.39 0.95 4.72
CA ASN A 83 -35.74 0.58 4.31
C ASN A 83 -36.37 -0.10 5.53
N ASN A 84 -37.11 0.68 6.32
CA ASN A 84 -37.87 0.16 7.45
C ASN A 84 -38.99 -0.70 6.86
N PHE A 85 -38.78 -2.01 6.83
CA PHE A 85 -39.79 -2.98 6.41
C PHE A 85 -40.60 -3.42 7.63
N CYS A 86 -41.92 -3.32 7.56
CA CYS A 86 -42.83 -3.84 8.59
C CYS A 86 -43.39 -5.18 8.14
N LEU A 87 -43.32 -6.20 8.99
CA LEU A 87 -43.88 -7.52 8.68
C LEU A 87 -45.39 -7.37 8.43
N LYS A 88 -45.83 -7.72 7.22
CA LYS A 88 -47.23 -7.63 6.77
C LYS A 88 -47.92 -8.98 6.87
N PHE A 89 -47.21 -10.03 6.51
CA PHE A 89 -47.73 -11.39 6.45
C PHE A 89 -46.61 -12.39 6.75
N GLN A 90 -46.93 -13.41 7.55
CA GLN A 90 -46.07 -14.55 7.81
C GLN A 90 -46.93 -15.79 7.87
N ASP A 91 -46.48 -16.87 7.23
CA ASP A 91 -47.06 -18.20 7.30
C ASP A 91 -45.93 -19.20 7.51
N ASP A 92 -45.91 -19.83 8.68
CA ASP A 92 -44.96 -20.89 9.04
C ASP A 92 -45.55 -22.29 8.79
N PHE A 93 -46.70 -22.37 8.11
CA PHE A 93 -47.37 -23.59 7.68
C PHE A 93 -47.60 -24.64 8.78
N ASP A 94 -47.98 -24.23 10.00
CA ASP A 94 -48.51 -25.14 11.03
C ASP A 94 -49.75 -25.90 10.51
N THR A 95 -50.57 -25.21 9.70
CA THR A 95 -51.74 -25.79 9.01
C THR A 95 -51.90 -25.17 7.62
N PHE A 96 -52.52 -25.89 6.68
CA PHE A 96 -52.76 -25.34 5.35
C PHE A 96 -54.03 -24.48 5.30
N ASN A 97 -53.87 -23.17 5.53
CA ASN A 97 -54.98 -22.22 5.63
C ASN A 97 -55.55 -21.84 4.24
N LEU A 98 -56.71 -22.41 3.91
CA LEU A 98 -57.44 -22.13 2.67
C LEU A 98 -58.10 -20.75 2.63
N ASP A 99 -58.18 -20.01 3.73
CA ASP A 99 -58.66 -18.63 3.71
C ASP A 99 -57.63 -17.70 3.09
N ILE A 100 -56.34 -18.02 3.24
CA ILE A 100 -55.20 -17.28 2.69
C ILE A 100 -54.85 -17.79 1.29
N TRP A 101 -54.61 -19.09 1.15
CA TRP A 101 -54.15 -19.71 -0.09
C TRP A 101 -55.32 -20.28 -0.88
N LYS A 102 -55.52 -19.79 -2.10
CA LYS A 102 -56.58 -20.25 -3.00
C LYS A 102 -55.98 -21.09 -4.13
N HIS A 103 -56.53 -22.28 -4.35
CA HIS A 103 -56.17 -23.14 -5.47
C HIS A 103 -56.74 -22.59 -6.78
N GLU A 104 -55.90 -22.56 -7.81
CA GLU A 104 -56.35 -22.50 -9.19
C GLU A 104 -56.57 -23.93 -9.68
N ILE A 105 -57.74 -24.19 -10.25
CA ILE A 105 -58.20 -25.52 -10.65
C ILE A 105 -58.59 -25.47 -12.11
N GLN A 106 -57.76 -26.06 -12.99
CA GLN A 106 -58.07 -26.20 -14.41
C GLN A 106 -57.22 -27.27 -15.11
N VAL A 107 -57.64 -27.63 -16.32
CA VAL A 107 -56.99 -28.58 -17.26
C VAL A 107 -56.33 -27.88 -18.46
N GLY A 108 -56.32 -26.55 -18.50
CA GLY A 108 -55.96 -25.75 -19.68
C GLY A 108 -54.49 -25.37 -19.84
N GLY A 109 -53.59 -25.88 -19.00
CA GLY A 109 -52.13 -25.66 -19.12
C GLY A 109 -51.64 -24.21 -18.97
N PHE A 110 -52.44 -23.33 -18.34
CA PHE A 110 -52.10 -21.94 -17.94
C PHE A 110 -51.43 -21.04 -18.99
N GLY A 111 -51.64 -21.31 -20.29
CA GLY A 111 -51.03 -20.55 -21.39
C GLY A 111 -49.63 -21.01 -21.79
N ASN A 112 -49.00 -21.88 -20.99
CA ASN A 112 -47.70 -22.50 -21.28
C ASN A 112 -47.83 -23.87 -21.97
N GLY A 113 -49.04 -24.44 -22.01
CA GLY A 113 -49.28 -25.79 -22.51
C GLY A 113 -48.70 -26.86 -21.59
N GLU A 114 -48.68 -26.59 -20.28
CA GLU A 114 -48.28 -27.53 -19.23
C GLU A 114 -49.14 -28.81 -19.29
N PHE A 115 -48.54 -29.96 -18.94
CA PHE A 115 -49.18 -31.30 -19.03
C PHE A 115 -49.81 -31.75 -17.72
N ASP A 116 -49.88 -30.87 -16.73
CA ASP A 116 -50.60 -31.10 -15.49
C ASP A 116 -51.98 -30.45 -15.51
N MET A 117 -52.91 -31.09 -14.79
CA MET A 117 -54.11 -30.44 -14.30
C MET A 117 -53.92 -30.05 -12.84
N THR A 118 -54.35 -28.86 -12.50
CA THR A 118 -54.27 -28.35 -11.14
C THR A 118 -55.55 -28.70 -10.38
N VAL A 119 -55.39 -29.26 -9.18
CA VAL A 119 -56.51 -29.77 -8.38
C VAL A 119 -56.37 -29.38 -6.91
N ASN A 120 -57.51 -29.23 -6.22
CA ASN A 120 -57.53 -29.11 -4.76
C ASN A 120 -57.62 -30.51 -4.12
N SER A 121 -56.49 -31.22 -4.12
CA SER A 121 -56.34 -32.57 -3.57
C SER A 121 -55.30 -32.57 -2.44
N ARG A 122 -55.57 -33.32 -1.38
CA ARG A 122 -54.65 -33.49 -0.24
C ARG A 122 -53.49 -34.44 -0.51
N GLU A 123 -53.49 -35.12 -1.65
CA GLU A 123 -52.31 -35.85 -2.15
C GLU A 123 -51.31 -34.91 -2.84
N ASN A 124 -51.79 -33.75 -3.31
CA ASN A 124 -50.99 -32.81 -4.09
C ASN A 124 -50.60 -31.57 -3.27
N SER A 125 -51.47 -31.13 -2.34
CA SER A 125 -51.16 -30.02 -1.43
C SER A 125 -51.53 -30.38 0.01
N TYR A 126 -50.52 -30.51 0.86
CA TYR A 126 -50.69 -30.84 2.28
C TYR A 126 -49.57 -30.25 3.12
N VAL A 127 -49.84 -30.10 4.40
CA VAL A 127 -48.84 -29.74 5.41
C VAL A 127 -48.46 -30.99 6.18
N LYS A 128 -47.16 -31.23 6.35
CA LYS A 128 -46.60 -32.31 7.16
C LYS A 128 -45.40 -31.78 7.91
N ASP A 129 -45.36 -32.00 9.23
CA ASP A 129 -44.26 -31.56 10.10
C ASP A 129 -43.93 -30.05 9.98
N GLY A 130 -44.96 -29.21 9.81
CA GLY A 130 -44.81 -27.75 9.64
C GLY A 130 -44.36 -27.32 8.24
N ILE A 131 -44.30 -28.22 7.27
CA ILE A 131 -43.84 -27.94 5.90
C ILE A 131 -45.00 -28.11 4.92
N LEU A 132 -45.26 -27.09 4.09
CA LEU A 132 -46.19 -27.19 2.98
C LEU A 132 -45.53 -27.92 1.81
N HIS A 133 -46.14 -29.02 1.37
CA HIS A 133 -45.71 -29.79 0.21
C HIS A 133 -46.65 -29.58 -0.98
N LEU A 134 -46.10 -29.20 -2.13
CA LEU A 134 -46.78 -29.10 -3.42
C LEU A 134 -46.23 -30.20 -4.34
N VAL A 135 -46.97 -31.29 -4.49
CA VAL A 135 -46.47 -32.56 -5.06
C VAL A 135 -47.22 -32.92 -6.34
N PRO A 136 -46.51 -33.15 -7.46
CA PRO A 136 -47.11 -33.72 -8.65
C PRO A 136 -47.34 -35.23 -8.50
N THR A 137 -48.52 -35.71 -8.90
CA THR A 137 -48.90 -37.13 -8.88
C THR A 137 -49.44 -37.59 -10.23
N LEU A 138 -49.45 -38.90 -10.47
CA LEU A 138 -49.93 -39.45 -11.74
C LEU A 138 -51.46 -39.49 -11.77
N THR A 139 -52.07 -38.87 -12.79
CA THR A 139 -53.53 -38.96 -12.99
C THR A 139 -54.00 -40.41 -13.17
N SER A 140 -53.16 -41.24 -13.79
CA SER A 140 -53.44 -42.66 -14.02
C SER A 140 -53.63 -43.48 -12.74
N GLU A 141 -53.13 -43.02 -11.59
CA GLU A 141 -53.35 -43.70 -10.30
C GLU A 141 -54.81 -43.56 -9.83
N LYS A 142 -55.54 -42.53 -10.28
CA LYS A 142 -56.95 -42.30 -9.91
C LYS A 142 -57.95 -42.87 -10.90
N ILE A 143 -57.66 -42.72 -12.21
CA ILE A 143 -58.60 -43.09 -13.28
C ILE A 143 -58.15 -44.33 -14.07
N GLY A 144 -56.93 -44.83 -13.84
CA GLY A 144 -56.37 -45.94 -14.59
C GLY A 144 -55.83 -45.54 -15.96
N GLU A 145 -54.78 -46.25 -16.42
CA GLU A 145 -54.02 -45.86 -17.60
C GLU A 145 -54.84 -45.82 -18.90
N LYS A 146 -55.81 -46.73 -19.06
CA LYS A 146 -56.63 -46.79 -20.29
C LYS A 146 -57.47 -45.53 -20.48
N GLN A 147 -57.94 -44.93 -19.38
CA GLN A 147 -58.81 -43.75 -19.40
C GLN A 147 -58.05 -42.47 -19.77
N ILE A 148 -56.73 -42.43 -19.54
CA ILE A 148 -55.87 -41.32 -19.98
C ILE A 148 -55.93 -41.16 -21.50
N PHE A 149 -55.93 -42.27 -22.24
CA PHE A 149 -55.76 -42.26 -23.69
C PHE A 149 -57.07 -42.23 -24.48
N ASN A 150 -58.19 -42.71 -23.93
CA ASN A 150 -59.41 -42.78 -24.73
C ASN A 150 -60.71 -42.83 -23.92
N ASN A 151 -61.75 -42.18 -24.47
CA ASN A 151 -63.16 -42.28 -24.07
C ASN A 151 -63.43 -42.00 -22.58
N PHE A 152 -62.72 -41.04 -22.01
CA PHE A 152 -62.94 -40.56 -20.64
C PHE A 152 -63.02 -39.04 -20.63
N THR A 153 -63.89 -38.48 -19.79
CA THR A 153 -64.05 -37.03 -19.63
C THR A 153 -63.78 -36.64 -18.18
N VAL A 154 -62.79 -35.78 -17.96
CA VAL A 154 -62.60 -35.08 -16.69
C VAL A 154 -63.42 -33.80 -16.73
N ASN A 155 -64.27 -33.59 -15.73
CA ASN A 155 -65.08 -32.39 -15.57
C ASN A 155 -64.84 -31.78 -14.18
N LEU A 156 -64.15 -30.63 -14.14
CA LEU A 156 -63.81 -29.92 -12.91
C LEU A 156 -64.83 -28.84 -12.53
N ILE A 157 -65.89 -28.61 -13.31
CA ILE A 157 -66.86 -27.53 -13.07
C ILE A 157 -67.51 -27.68 -11.68
N GLY A 158 -67.97 -28.88 -11.34
CA GLY A 158 -68.54 -29.18 -10.02
C GLY A 158 -67.51 -29.24 -8.88
N GLN A 159 -66.21 -29.17 -9.21
CA GLN A 159 -65.10 -29.21 -8.25
C GLN A 159 -64.49 -27.82 -8.00
N GLY A 160 -65.15 -26.76 -8.47
CA GLY A 160 -64.69 -25.38 -8.29
C GLY A 160 -63.65 -24.94 -9.31
N CYS A 161 -63.76 -25.38 -10.57
CA CYS A 161 -62.88 -24.94 -11.65
C CYS A 161 -62.77 -23.40 -11.71
N THR A 162 -61.54 -22.90 -11.80
CA THR A 162 -61.22 -21.48 -11.89
C THR A 162 -60.95 -21.00 -13.31
N GLY A 163 -61.06 -21.89 -14.30
CA GLY A 163 -60.93 -21.56 -15.72
C GLY A 163 -62.07 -20.65 -16.19
N ASP A 164 -61.73 -19.67 -17.04
CA ASP A 164 -62.68 -18.72 -17.64
C ASP A 164 -63.43 -19.29 -18.87
N THR A 165 -62.99 -20.43 -19.41
CA THR A 165 -63.61 -21.12 -20.54
C THR A 165 -63.93 -22.58 -20.23
N PHE A 166 -64.94 -23.13 -20.92
CA PHE A 166 -65.36 -24.53 -20.74
C PHE A 166 -64.21 -25.53 -20.96
N GLU A 167 -63.37 -25.29 -21.96
CA GLU A 167 -62.21 -26.12 -22.33
C GLU A 167 -61.12 -26.15 -21.26
N LYS A 168 -61.03 -25.10 -20.43
CA LYS A 168 -60.12 -25.07 -19.27
C LYS A 168 -60.67 -25.86 -18.08
N CYS A 169 -61.95 -26.23 -18.08
CA CYS A 169 -62.58 -26.98 -17.00
C CYS A 169 -62.93 -28.42 -17.35
N VAL A 170 -63.04 -28.73 -18.63
CA VAL A 170 -63.47 -30.04 -19.12
C VAL A 170 -62.53 -30.53 -20.21
N ARG A 171 -62.01 -31.74 -20.05
CA ARG A 171 -61.13 -32.40 -21.04
C ARG A 171 -61.63 -33.81 -21.30
N THR A 172 -61.65 -34.19 -22.57
CA THR A 172 -62.00 -35.55 -23.00
C THR A 172 -60.82 -36.20 -23.73
N SER A 173 -60.47 -37.42 -23.33
CA SER A 173 -59.48 -38.23 -24.02
C SER A 173 -60.05 -38.90 -25.27
N ASN A 174 -59.28 -38.88 -26.35
CA ASN A 174 -59.65 -39.46 -27.63
C ASN A 174 -58.39 -39.93 -28.37
N SER A 175 -58.29 -41.24 -28.59
CA SER A 175 -57.12 -41.84 -29.22
C SER A 175 -56.94 -41.46 -30.69
N THR A 176 -58.01 -41.06 -31.40
CA THR A 176 -57.97 -40.75 -32.83
C THR A 176 -57.33 -39.39 -33.11
N ASN A 177 -57.39 -38.44 -32.18
CA ASN A 177 -56.75 -37.13 -32.31
C ASN A 177 -55.60 -36.93 -31.31
N SER A 178 -55.13 -38.00 -30.65
CA SER A 178 -54.08 -37.99 -29.63
C SER A 178 -54.36 -37.06 -28.43
N SER A 179 -55.62 -36.69 -28.19
CA SER A 179 -56.03 -35.93 -27.01
C SER A 179 -56.02 -36.86 -25.80
N VAL A 180 -55.25 -36.52 -24.78
CA VAL A 180 -55.22 -37.26 -23.52
C VAL A 180 -55.83 -36.43 -22.39
N ILE A 181 -56.21 -37.08 -21.31
CA ILE A 181 -56.39 -36.39 -20.03
C ILE A 181 -55.00 -35.97 -19.54
N PRO A 182 -54.82 -34.73 -19.02
CA PRO A 182 -53.60 -34.29 -18.36
C PRO A 182 -52.98 -35.40 -17.53
N PRO A 183 -51.81 -35.92 -17.95
CA PRO A 183 -51.23 -37.12 -17.35
C PRO A 183 -50.82 -36.93 -15.90
N ILE A 184 -50.63 -35.68 -15.48
CA ILE A 184 -50.20 -35.30 -14.14
C ILE A 184 -51.32 -34.52 -13.43
N GLN A 185 -51.48 -34.76 -12.13
CA GLN A 185 -52.17 -33.85 -11.22
C GLN A 185 -51.14 -33.06 -10.43
N SER A 186 -51.31 -31.74 -10.37
CA SER A 186 -50.42 -30.86 -9.62
C SER A 186 -51.18 -29.74 -8.90
N VAL A 187 -50.44 -28.74 -8.42
CA VAL A 187 -50.96 -27.64 -7.61
C VAL A 187 -50.46 -26.30 -8.12
N ARG A 188 -51.38 -25.35 -8.15
CA ARG A 188 -51.10 -23.92 -8.29
C ARG A 188 -51.96 -23.17 -7.28
N ILE A 189 -51.32 -22.45 -6.37
CA ILE A 189 -51.99 -21.67 -5.32
C ILE A 189 -51.58 -20.22 -5.39
N ASN A 190 -52.49 -19.32 -5.02
CA ASN A 190 -52.24 -17.89 -5.02
C ASN A 190 -52.82 -17.17 -3.80
N THR A 191 -52.40 -15.92 -3.64
CA THR A 191 -52.82 -15.01 -2.57
C THR A 191 -53.62 -13.79 -3.09
N LYS A 192 -54.15 -13.85 -4.32
CA LYS A 192 -54.71 -12.69 -5.05
C LYS A 192 -55.71 -11.84 -4.25
N ASN A 193 -56.59 -12.51 -3.49
CA ASN A 193 -57.66 -11.87 -2.74
C ASN A 193 -57.34 -11.69 -1.25
N THR A 194 -56.12 -11.99 -0.81
CA THR A 194 -55.74 -12.08 0.60
C THR A 194 -54.49 -11.27 0.90
N VAL A 195 -53.38 -11.56 0.23
CA VAL A 195 -52.08 -10.90 0.44
C VAL A 195 -51.56 -10.36 -0.89
N SER A 196 -51.51 -9.03 -1.01
CA SER A 196 -50.84 -8.34 -2.12
C SER A 196 -49.81 -7.34 -1.60
N LEU A 197 -48.78 -7.09 -2.41
CA LEU A 197 -47.64 -6.24 -2.11
C LEU A 197 -47.43 -5.23 -3.23
N LYS A 198 -47.22 -3.96 -2.90
CA LYS A 198 -46.67 -2.94 -3.80
C LYS A 198 -45.49 -2.30 -3.09
N TYR A 199 -44.28 -2.64 -3.55
CA TYR A 199 -43.02 -2.38 -2.84
C TYR A 199 -42.94 -3.06 -1.47
N GLY A 200 -41.77 -3.56 -1.11
CA GLY A 200 -41.57 -4.33 0.11
C GLY A 200 -40.53 -5.42 -0.06
N LYS A 201 -40.60 -6.41 0.82
CA LYS A 201 -39.71 -7.57 0.83
C LYS A 201 -40.53 -8.85 0.89
N VAL A 202 -40.08 -9.89 0.18
CA VAL A 202 -40.62 -11.25 0.27
C VAL A 202 -39.46 -12.19 0.54
N GLU A 203 -39.60 -13.10 1.48
CA GLU A 203 -38.67 -14.19 1.74
C GLU A 203 -39.45 -15.50 1.83
N ILE A 204 -39.00 -16.50 1.08
CA ILE A 204 -39.65 -17.80 1.01
C ILE A 204 -38.58 -18.86 1.19
N ARG A 205 -38.67 -19.62 2.28
CA ARG A 205 -37.76 -20.73 2.53
C ARG A 205 -38.33 -22.02 1.94
N ALA A 206 -37.74 -22.50 0.86
CA ALA A 206 -38.23 -23.66 0.13
C ALA A 206 -37.10 -24.58 -0.35
N LYS A 207 -37.43 -25.86 -0.50
CA LYS A 207 -36.60 -26.90 -1.12
C LYS A 207 -37.23 -27.31 -2.44
N MET A 208 -36.43 -27.31 -3.51
CA MET A 208 -36.93 -27.57 -4.87
C MET A 208 -37.09 -29.07 -5.15
N PRO A 209 -38.04 -29.47 -6.00
CA PRO A 209 -38.14 -30.85 -6.47
C PRO A 209 -36.98 -31.24 -7.39
N LYS A 210 -36.75 -32.54 -7.51
CA LYS A 210 -35.92 -33.15 -8.56
C LYS A 210 -36.72 -34.17 -9.35
N GLY A 211 -36.46 -34.24 -10.65
CA GLY A 211 -37.14 -35.12 -11.59
C GLY A 211 -37.29 -34.44 -12.95
N ASP A 212 -37.11 -35.21 -14.01
CA ASP A 212 -37.19 -34.70 -15.36
C ASP A 212 -38.56 -34.08 -15.62
N TRP A 213 -38.53 -32.93 -16.30
CA TRP A 213 -39.71 -32.20 -16.78
C TRP A 213 -40.56 -31.54 -15.69
N ILE A 214 -40.11 -31.53 -14.43
CA ILE A 214 -40.76 -30.77 -13.35
C ILE A 214 -40.33 -29.29 -13.43
N TRP A 215 -41.26 -28.37 -13.23
CA TRP A 215 -41.05 -26.92 -13.27
C TRP A 215 -41.65 -26.26 -12.00
N PRO A 216 -40.89 -26.22 -10.89
CA PRO A 216 -41.25 -25.43 -9.71
C PRO A 216 -41.10 -23.92 -9.99
N ALA A 217 -42.06 -23.13 -9.50
CA ALA A 217 -42.02 -21.67 -9.60
C ALA A 217 -42.55 -20.97 -8.34
N ILE A 218 -41.84 -19.89 -7.99
CA ILE A 218 -42.19 -18.91 -6.95
C ILE A 218 -42.15 -17.53 -7.62
N TRP A 219 -43.32 -16.91 -7.76
CA TRP A 219 -43.49 -15.76 -8.63
C TRP A 219 -44.67 -14.91 -8.21
N MET A 220 -44.84 -13.77 -8.87
CA MET A 220 -45.88 -12.80 -8.56
C MET A 220 -46.56 -12.29 -9.83
N LEU A 221 -47.88 -12.13 -9.73
CA LEU A 221 -48.70 -11.53 -10.78
C LEU A 221 -49.42 -10.27 -10.28
N PRO A 222 -49.72 -9.32 -11.17
CA PRO A 222 -50.45 -8.12 -10.80
C PRO A 222 -51.87 -8.49 -10.37
N LYS A 223 -52.30 -7.94 -9.23
CA LYS A 223 -53.65 -8.13 -8.70
C LYS A 223 -54.71 -7.68 -9.70
N ASP A 224 -54.47 -6.51 -10.29
CA ASP A 224 -55.31 -5.90 -11.32
C ASP A 224 -54.52 -5.76 -12.62
N SER A 225 -55.11 -6.18 -13.75
CA SER A 225 -54.52 -6.03 -15.09
C SER A 225 -54.64 -4.60 -15.62
N LYS A 226 -54.15 -3.62 -14.86
CA LYS A 226 -54.33 -2.17 -15.09
C LYS A 226 -53.89 -1.70 -16.48
N TYR A 227 -52.80 -2.27 -17.00
CA TYR A 227 -52.22 -1.88 -18.28
C TYR A 227 -52.66 -2.78 -19.44
N GLY A 228 -53.54 -3.75 -19.18
CA GLY A 228 -53.98 -4.75 -20.16
C GLY A 228 -53.56 -6.18 -19.79
N PRO A 229 -53.88 -7.16 -20.65
CA PRO A 229 -53.56 -8.57 -20.40
C PRO A 229 -52.05 -8.79 -20.33
N TRP A 230 -51.64 -9.95 -19.81
CA TRP A 230 -50.24 -10.35 -19.79
C TRP A 230 -49.59 -10.26 -21.18
N PRO A 231 -48.34 -9.75 -21.32
CA PRO A 231 -47.42 -9.30 -20.28
C PRO A 231 -47.47 -7.78 -20.00
N LEU A 232 -48.50 -7.05 -20.46
CA LEU A 232 -48.53 -5.57 -20.35
C LEU A 232 -48.55 -5.07 -18.91
N SER A 233 -49.15 -5.85 -18.00
CA SER A 233 -49.24 -5.51 -16.57
C SER A 233 -48.10 -6.10 -15.72
N GLY A 234 -47.14 -6.79 -16.34
CA GLY A 234 -45.95 -7.33 -15.67
C GLY A 234 -46.11 -8.70 -15.02
N GLU A 235 -44.98 -9.35 -14.74
CA GLU A 235 -44.80 -10.57 -13.94
C GLU A 235 -43.44 -10.52 -13.24
N ILE A 236 -43.35 -10.98 -11.99
CA ILE A 236 -42.09 -11.00 -11.23
C ILE A 236 -41.77 -12.44 -10.84
N ASP A 237 -40.73 -13.02 -11.46
CA ASP A 237 -40.27 -14.36 -11.13
C ASP A 237 -39.14 -14.28 -10.12
N ILE A 238 -39.46 -14.66 -8.88
CA ILE A 238 -38.48 -14.69 -7.80
C ILE A 238 -37.56 -15.90 -8.01
N MET A 239 -38.14 -17.06 -8.34
CA MET A 239 -37.41 -18.29 -8.60
C MET A 239 -38.20 -19.20 -9.52
N GLU A 240 -37.57 -19.63 -10.61
CA GLU A 240 -38.02 -20.75 -11.44
C GLU A 240 -36.87 -21.71 -11.69
N SER A 241 -37.12 -23.01 -11.59
CA SER A 241 -36.10 -24.03 -11.83
C SER A 241 -36.64 -25.17 -12.69
N ARG A 242 -35.73 -25.98 -13.22
CA ARG A 242 -36.04 -27.26 -13.88
C ARG A 242 -35.64 -28.38 -12.95
N GLY A 243 -36.52 -29.36 -12.74
CA GLY A 243 -36.23 -30.52 -11.92
C GLY A 243 -35.22 -31.49 -12.56
N ASN A 244 -34.91 -31.34 -13.86
CA ASN A 244 -33.95 -32.18 -14.58
C ASN A 244 -32.59 -32.22 -13.86
N SER A 245 -31.87 -33.33 -13.99
CA SER A 245 -30.53 -33.44 -13.39
C SER A 245 -29.52 -32.47 -14.01
N ARG A 246 -28.43 -32.22 -13.27
CA ARG A 246 -27.25 -31.51 -13.78
C ARG A 246 -26.83 -32.02 -15.16
N GLY A 247 -26.62 -31.08 -16.08
CA GLY A 247 -26.25 -31.37 -17.48
C GLY A 247 -27.38 -31.16 -18.50
N TYR A 248 -28.56 -30.74 -18.06
CA TYR A 248 -29.57 -30.21 -18.97
C TYR A 248 -29.05 -28.94 -19.67
N VAL A 249 -29.26 -28.80 -20.98
CA VAL A 249 -28.64 -27.74 -21.80
C VAL A 249 -28.92 -26.31 -21.33
N LEU A 250 -30.10 -26.06 -20.73
CA LEU A 250 -30.46 -24.75 -20.16
C LEU A 250 -30.18 -24.63 -18.65
N GLY A 251 -29.70 -25.70 -18.02
CA GLY A 251 -29.51 -25.88 -16.57
C GLY A 251 -30.66 -26.65 -15.92
N GLY A 252 -30.31 -27.56 -15.00
CA GLY A 252 -31.24 -28.41 -14.26
C GLY A 252 -31.49 -27.92 -12.83
N ASN A 253 -31.67 -28.85 -11.89
CA ASN A 253 -31.98 -28.61 -10.49
C ASN A 253 -30.84 -27.92 -9.70
N GLU A 254 -29.66 -27.80 -10.30
CA GLU A 254 -28.54 -27.01 -9.81
C GLU A 254 -28.68 -25.51 -10.10
N LYS A 255 -29.67 -25.12 -10.90
CA LYS A 255 -29.82 -23.77 -11.42
C LYS A 255 -31.27 -23.29 -11.31
N PHE A 256 -31.44 -22.00 -11.06
CA PHE A 256 -32.74 -21.35 -11.18
C PHE A 256 -32.59 -19.99 -11.86
N SER A 257 -33.69 -19.46 -12.38
CA SER A 257 -33.80 -18.11 -12.92
C SER A 257 -34.65 -17.22 -12.04
N SER A 258 -34.30 -15.94 -12.01
CA SER A 258 -35.19 -14.84 -11.64
C SER A 258 -35.32 -13.90 -12.83
N GLY A 259 -36.51 -13.33 -13.03
CA GLY A 259 -36.83 -12.57 -14.23
C GLY A 259 -38.01 -11.61 -14.00
N LEU A 260 -38.24 -10.76 -14.99
CA LEU A 260 -39.40 -9.89 -15.04
C LEU A 260 -40.03 -10.05 -16.42
N HIS A 261 -41.32 -10.34 -16.54
CA HIS A 261 -41.98 -10.31 -17.86
C HIS A 261 -42.60 -8.95 -18.13
N TRP A 262 -42.38 -8.41 -19.32
CA TRP A 262 -43.04 -7.18 -19.79
C TRP A 262 -42.98 -7.11 -21.31
N GLY A 263 -44.04 -6.57 -21.90
CA GLY A 263 -44.06 -6.31 -23.33
C GLY A 263 -45.41 -5.76 -23.80
N PRO A 264 -45.47 -5.15 -24.99
CA PRO A 264 -46.72 -4.67 -25.57
C PRO A 264 -47.72 -5.77 -25.94
N ASN A 265 -47.28 -7.03 -26.01
CA ASN A 265 -48.11 -8.24 -26.23
C ASN A 265 -47.26 -9.50 -25.99
N PRO A 266 -47.86 -10.72 -25.89
CA PRO A 266 -47.13 -11.97 -25.65
C PRO A 266 -45.98 -12.28 -26.64
N GLY A 267 -46.14 -11.94 -27.92
CA GLY A 267 -45.09 -12.17 -28.93
C GLY A 267 -43.90 -11.19 -28.85
N LEU A 268 -44.06 -10.12 -28.06
CA LEU A 268 -43.04 -9.13 -27.75
C LEU A 268 -42.70 -9.13 -26.27
N ASP A 269 -42.85 -10.24 -25.56
CA ASP A 269 -42.31 -10.33 -24.22
C ASP A 269 -40.77 -10.21 -24.24
N ARG A 270 -40.21 -9.53 -23.24
CA ARG A 270 -38.78 -9.18 -23.16
C ARG A 270 -38.10 -9.64 -21.88
N TYR A 271 -38.66 -10.65 -21.22
CA TYR A 271 -38.11 -11.21 -19.99
C TYR A 271 -36.60 -11.53 -20.03
N LEU A 272 -36.07 -11.99 -21.17
CA LEU A 272 -34.64 -12.26 -21.37
C LEU A 272 -33.73 -11.04 -21.10
N MET A 273 -34.26 -9.82 -21.15
CA MET A 273 -33.49 -8.59 -20.89
C MET A 273 -33.24 -8.32 -19.39
N THR A 274 -33.97 -9.00 -18.49
CA THR A 274 -33.76 -8.93 -17.03
C THR A 274 -33.55 -10.30 -16.40
N THR A 275 -33.73 -11.39 -17.16
CA THR A 275 -33.54 -12.74 -16.65
C THR A 275 -32.08 -13.01 -16.35
N THR A 276 -31.82 -13.39 -15.11
CA THR A 276 -30.52 -13.85 -14.64
C THR A 276 -30.67 -15.24 -14.07
N GLN A 277 -29.61 -16.03 -14.14
CA GLN A 277 -29.60 -17.36 -13.59
C GLN A 277 -28.53 -17.47 -12.51
N TYR A 278 -28.85 -18.20 -11.45
CA TYR A 278 -27.91 -18.50 -10.38
C TYR A 278 -27.77 -20.01 -10.26
N SER A 279 -26.52 -20.48 -10.18
CA SER A 279 -26.17 -21.90 -10.24
C SER A 279 -25.32 -22.30 -9.05
N LYS A 280 -25.52 -23.54 -8.60
CA LYS A 280 -24.61 -24.25 -7.71
C LYS A 280 -23.73 -25.22 -8.52
N ARG A 281 -22.42 -25.17 -8.31
CA ARG A 281 -21.39 -26.02 -8.95
C ARG A 281 -21.31 -27.41 -8.36
N LEU A 282 -21.47 -27.53 -7.04
CA LEU A 282 -21.23 -28.80 -6.33
C LEU A 282 -22.53 -29.48 -5.86
N SER A 283 -23.57 -28.72 -5.52
CA SER A 283 -24.88 -29.22 -5.07
C SER A 283 -26.04 -28.76 -5.94
N SER A 284 -27.27 -29.13 -5.58
CA SER A 284 -28.51 -28.68 -6.19
C SER A 284 -29.42 -27.90 -5.22
N TYR A 285 -30.43 -27.22 -5.74
CA TYR A 285 -31.49 -26.61 -4.92
C TYR A 285 -32.52 -27.63 -4.41
N SER A 286 -32.36 -28.90 -4.80
CA SER A 286 -33.22 -30.00 -4.37
C SER A 286 -32.70 -30.78 -3.16
N GLU A 287 -31.46 -30.52 -2.74
CA GLU A 287 -30.83 -31.20 -1.60
C GLU A 287 -31.27 -30.60 -0.25
N ASP A 288 -31.30 -29.27 -0.14
CA ASP A 288 -31.56 -28.55 1.11
C ASP A 288 -32.58 -27.40 0.92
N PHE A 289 -33.08 -26.87 2.04
CA PHE A 289 -33.91 -25.66 2.04
C PHE A 289 -33.07 -24.42 1.78
N HIS A 290 -33.57 -23.56 0.90
CA HIS A 290 -32.98 -22.29 0.52
C HIS A 290 -33.96 -21.15 0.74
N THR A 291 -33.46 -19.97 1.10
CA THR A 291 -34.32 -18.78 1.24
C THR A 291 -34.25 -17.97 -0.04
N PHE A 292 -35.34 -17.91 -0.79
CA PHE A 292 -35.46 -17.10 -2.00
C PHE A 292 -36.08 -15.75 -1.62
N GLY A 293 -35.36 -14.68 -1.92
CA GLY A 293 -35.71 -13.34 -1.49
C GLY A 293 -35.96 -12.38 -2.64
N LEU A 294 -36.89 -11.45 -2.41
CA LEU A 294 -37.20 -10.31 -3.26
C LEU A 294 -37.17 -9.05 -2.39
N GLU A 295 -36.46 -8.02 -2.84
CA GLU A 295 -36.60 -6.64 -2.35
C GLU A 295 -37.05 -5.76 -3.52
N TRP A 296 -38.16 -5.07 -3.34
CA TRP A 296 -38.79 -4.27 -4.38
C TRP A 296 -39.11 -2.88 -3.84
N THR A 297 -38.66 -1.85 -4.54
CA THR A 297 -38.85 -0.44 -4.17
C THR A 297 -39.28 0.37 -5.39
N GLU A 298 -39.65 1.65 -5.20
CA GLU A 298 -39.90 2.54 -6.34
C GLU A 298 -38.66 2.82 -7.22
N LYS A 299 -37.48 2.29 -6.86
CA LYS A 299 -36.22 2.50 -7.58
C LYS A 299 -35.65 1.24 -8.24
N TYR A 300 -35.99 0.05 -7.75
CA TYR A 300 -35.44 -1.20 -8.26
C TYR A 300 -36.22 -2.42 -7.79
N ILE A 301 -35.99 -3.55 -8.47
CA ILE A 301 -36.27 -4.91 -8.02
C ILE A 301 -34.95 -5.66 -7.88
N LEU A 302 -34.76 -6.32 -6.75
CA LEU A 302 -33.60 -7.13 -6.41
C LEU A 302 -34.08 -8.52 -5.96
N THR A 303 -33.54 -9.59 -6.54
CA THR A 303 -33.71 -10.96 -6.03
C THR A 303 -32.40 -11.51 -5.50
N TRP A 304 -32.47 -12.39 -4.51
CA TRP A 304 -31.31 -12.99 -3.87
C TRP A 304 -31.63 -14.39 -3.32
N VAL A 305 -30.60 -15.15 -2.99
CA VAL A 305 -30.74 -16.51 -2.42
C VAL A 305 -29.88 -16.69 -1.17
N ASP A 306 -30.47 -17.27 -0.13
CA ASP A 306 -29.94 -17.51 1.22
C ASP A 306 -29.58 -16.24 2.03
N SER A 307 -28.91 -15.27 1.42
CA SER A 307 -28.54 -13.99 2.01
C SER A 307 -28.73 -12.84 1.01
N PRO A 308 -29.17 -11.63 1.45
CA PRO A 308 -29.25 -10.44 0.60
C PRO A 308 -27.94 -10.06 -0.12
N THR A 309 -26.80 -10.55 0.36
CA THR A 309 -25.49 -10.32 -0.26
C THR A 309 -25.25 -11.22 -1.49
N ARG A 310 -26.00 -12.32 -1.63
CA ARG A 310 -25.98 -13.24 -2.78
C ARG A 310 -27.07 -12.85 -3.78
N VAL A 311 -26.85 -11.71 -4.42
CA VAL A 311 -27.74 -11.15 -5.44
C VAL A 311 -27.82 -12.08 -6.65
N VAL A 312 -29.05 -12.33 -7.11
CA VAL A 312 -29.37 -13.11 -8.30
C VAL A 312 -29.66 -12.15 -9.45
N ALA A 313 -30.75 -11.39 -9.35
CA ALA A 313 -31.14 -10.35 -10.32
C ALA A 313 -31.17 -8.98 -9.67
N TYR A 314 -30.71 -7.95 -10.38
CA TYR A 314 -30.90 -6.55 -9.99
C TYR A 314 -31.36 -5.73 -11.20
N THR A 315 -32.57 -5.19 -11.11
CA THR A 315 -33.16 -4.32 -12.14
C THR A 315 -33.46 -2.96 -11.54
N ALA A 316 -32.65 -1.96 -11.89
CA ALA A 316 -32.92 -0.56 -11.56
C ALA A 316 -34.01 0.03 -12.46
N PHE A 317 -34.81 0.93 -11.90
CA PHE A 317 -35.82 1.75 -12.61
C PHE A 317 -35.20 3.09 -13.07
N ASP A 318 -33.98 3.04 -13.60
CA ASP A 318 -33.22 4.18 -14.13
C ASP A 318 -33.66 4.59 -15.55
N LYS A 319 -34.38 3.70 -16.24
CA LYS A 319 -34.94 3.91 -17.58
C LYS A 319 -36.27 3.18 -17.73
N PRO A 320 -37.24 3.74 -18.50
CA PRO A 320 -38.52 3.09 -18.78
C PRO A 320 -38.37 1.71 -19.42
N PHE A 321 -39.23 0.76 -19.04
CA PHE A 321 -39.21 -0.62 -19.53
C PHE A 321 -39.41 -0.75 -21.04
N PHE A 322 -40.15 0.17 -21.68
CA PHE A 322 -40.25 0.21 -23.14
C PHE A 322 -38.87 0.39 -23.81
N LYS A 323 -38.06 1.33 -23.30
CA LYS A 323 -36.69 1.53 -23.79
C LYS A 323 -35.77 0.37 -23.45
N ARG A 324 -35.96 -0.26 -22.27
CA ARG A 324 -35.19 -1.44 -21.84
C ARG A 324 -35.43 -2.65 -22.74
N GLY A 325 -36.65 -2.82 -23.27
CA GLY A 325 -37.02 -3.95 -24.11
C GLY A 325 -36.49 -3.92 -25.55
N TYR A 326 -35.87 -2.81 -25.98
CA TYR A 326 -35.37 -2.61 -27.36
C TYR A 326 -36.39 -3.08 -28.42
N PHE A 327 -37.64 -2.63 -28.29
CA PHE A 327 -38.73 -3.06 -29.17
C PHE A 327 -38.49 -2.60 -30.61
N PRO A 328 -38.72 -3.48 -31.62
CA PRO A 328 -38.61 -3.09 -33.01
C PRO A 328 -39.73 -2.10 -33.36
N GLN A 329 -39.51 -1.26 -34.38
CA GLN A 329 -40.51 -0.31 -34.84
C GLN A 329 -41.76 -0.99 -35.43
N TYR A 330 -41.59 -2.17 -36.04
CA TYR A 330 -42.65 -2.95 -36.67
C TYR A 330 -42.61 -4.40 -36.19
N PHE A 331 -43.77 -5.03 -36.00
CA PHE A 331 -43.91 -6.42 -35.56
C PHE A 331 -45.02 -7.16 -36.30
N GLY A 332 -44.82 -8.47 -36.50
CA GLY A 332 -45.75 -9.36 -37.20
C GLY A 332 -45.72 -9.24 -38.73
N PHE A 333 -46.41 -10.16 -39.41
CA PHE A 333 -46.49 -10.23 -40.88
C PHE A 333 -47.15 -9.00 -41.52
N ASN A 334 -48.02 -8.31 -40.77
CA ASN A 334 -48.71 -7.09 -41.22
C ASN A 334 -47.91 -5.80 -40.95
N MET A 335 -46.67 -5.91 -40.45
CA MET A 335 -45.80 -4.77 -40.10
C MET A 335 -46.50 -3.74 -39.21
N SER A 336 -47.22 -4.20 -38.19
CA SER A 336 -47.91 -3.32 -37.26
C SER A 336 -46.90 -2.52 -36.44
N THR A 337 -47.11 -1.21 -36.33
CA THR A 337 -46.22 -0.34 -35.55
C THR A 337 -46.32 -0.68 -34.07
N VAL A 338 -45.16 -0.86 -33.43
CA VAL A 338 -45.09 -1.07 -31.98
C VAL A 338 -45.08 0.29 -31.29
N VAL A 339 -46.14 0.58 -30.54
CA VAL A 339 -46.29 1.83 -29.78
C VAL A 339 -46.00 1.55 -28.31
N ASP A 340 -45.40 2.52 -27.62
CA ASP A 340 -45.14 2.45 -26.17
C ASP A 340 -46.45 2.49 -25.38
N PRO A 341 -46.89 1.35 -24.78
CA PRO A 341 -48.17 1.26 -24.08
C PRO A 341 -48.14 1.96 -22.71
N TRP A 342 -46.96 2.39 -22.23
CA TRP A 342 -46.77 2.99 -20.91
C TRP A 342 -46.36 4.47 -20.98
N SER A 343 -46.24 5.04 -22.18
CA SER A 343 -45.78 6.41 -22.42
C SER A 343 -46.54 7.48 -21.64
N GLN A 344 -47.81 7.24 -21.34
CA GLN A 344 -48.70 8.11 -20.58
C GLN A 344 -48.43 8.13 -19.06
N THR A 345 -47.69 7.15 -18.52
CA THR A 345 -47.51 7.02 -17.06
C THR A 345 -46.44 7.95 -16.51
N GLY A 346 -45.41 8.28 -17.31
CA GLY A 346 -44.25 9.05 -16.86
C GLY A 346 -43.40 8.37 -15.78
N ASN A 347 -43.71 7.12 -15.40
CA ASN A 347 -43.03 6.37 -14.35
C ASN A 347 -42.09 5.32 -14.95
N PRO A 348 -40.76 5.40 -14.72
CA PRO A 348 -39.82 4.40 -15.22
C PRO A 348 -40.03 2.98 -14.68
N ALA A 349 -40.72 2.83 -13.55
CA ALA A 349 -41.03 1.54 -12.93
C ALA A 349 -42.15 0.78 -13.64
N THR A 350 -42.99 1.44 -14.44
CA THR A 350 -44.13 0.82 -15.14
C THR A 350 -43.67 -0.35 -16.02
N PRO A 351 -44.29 -1.54 -15.97
CA PRO A 351 -45.54 -1.87 -15.27
C PRO A 351 -45.41 -2.37 -13.81
N PHE A 352 -44.22 -2.37 -13.24
CA PHE A 352 -43.93 -2.82 -11.87
C PHE A 352 -44.18 -1.72 -10.83
N ASP A 353 -45.32 -1.05 -10.95
CA ASP A 353 -45.77 0.04 -10.09
C ASP A 353 -47.18 -0.18 -9.53
N GLU A 354 -47.72 -1.39 -9.64
CA GLU A 354 -49.03 -1.80 -9.09
C GLU A 354 -48.91 -2.85 -7.99
N GLU A 355 -50.02 -3.31 -7.40
CA GLU A 355 -50.01 -4.40 -6.42
C GLU A 355 -49.85 -5.77 -7.10
N PHE A 356 -48.97 -6.61 -6.56
CA PHE A 356 -48.74 -7.99 -7.02
C PHE A 356 -49.05 -8.99 -5.90
N PHE A 357 -49.56 -10.17 -6.26
CA PHE A 357 -49.83 -11.28 -5.32
C PHE A 357 -48.92 -12.47 -5.61
N LEU A 358 -48.65 -13.28 -4.59
CA LEU A 358 -47.80 -14.48 -4.70
C LEU A 358 -48.54 -15.62 -5.39
N VAL A 359 -47.81 -16.32 -6.26
CA VAL A 359 -48.21 -17.59 -6.89
C VAL A 359 -47.12 -18.63 -6.62
N LEU A 360 -47.54 -19.83 -6.20
CA LEU A 360 -46.67 -20.97 -5.97
C LEU A 360 -47.23 -22.16 -6.75
N ASN A 361 -46.39 -22.81 -7.56
CA ASN A 361 -46.80 -24.00 -8.28
C ASN A 361 -45.64 -24.95 -8.57
N VAL A 362 -46.02 -26.17 -8.95
CA VAL A 362 -45.12 -27.16 -9.52
C VAL A 362 -45.72 -27.63 -10.84
N ALA A 363 -45.38 -26.98 -11.94
CA ALA A 363 -45.83 -27.39 -13.26
C ALA A 363 -45.07 -28.65 -13.74
N VAL A 364 -45.63 -29.36 -14.71
CA VAL A 364 -44.92 -30.48 -15.37
C VAL A 364 -45.07 -30.40 -16.89
N GLY A 365 -43.94 -30.48 -17.60
CA GLY A 365 -43.91 -30.35 -19.05
C GLY A 365 -44.28 -28.94 -19.52
N GLY A 366 -44.65 -28.82 -20.80
CA GLY A 366 -44.95 -27.53 -21.42
C GLY A 366 -44.63 -27.53 -22.91
N THR A 367 -45.35 -26.71 -23.69
CA THR A 367 -45.14 -26.53 -25.14
C THR A 367 -44.66 -25.11 -25.50
N ASN A 368 -44.25 -24.33 -24.51
CA ASN A 368 -43.83 -22.94 -24.66
C ASN A 368 -42.32 -22.76 -24.93
N GLY A 369 -41.56 -23.85 -25.11
CA GLY A 369 -40.11 -23.81 -25.28
C GLY A 369 -39.29 -23.77 -23.98
N TYR A 370 -39.92 -23.81 -22.80
CA TYR A 370 -39.20 -23.84 -21.52
C TYR A 370 -38.28 -25.07 -21.41
N PHE A 371 -38.74 -26.21 -21.94
CA PHE A 371 -37.92 -27.37 -22.23
C PHE A 371 -37.58 -27.40 -23.73
N LEU A 372 -36.30 -27.34 -24.08
CA LEU A 372 -35.84 -27.22 -25.47
C LEU A 372 -36.10 -28.50 -26.29
N ASP A 373 -36.70 -28.36 -27.46
CA ASP A 373 -36.88 -29.45 -28.42
C ASP A 373 -35.55 -30.12 -28.81
N GLY A 374 -35.56 -31.44 -28.97
CA GLY A 374 -34.39 -32.23 -29.39
C GLY A 374 -33.25 -32.33 -28.36
N SER A 375 -33.46 -31.86 -27.13
CA SER A 375 -32.42 -31.80 -26.09
C SER A 375 -32.64 -32.82 -24.98
N ASN A 376 -31.55 -33.42 -24.48
CA ASN A 376 -31.50 -34.31 -23.30
C ASN A 376 -32.61 -35.38 -23.26
N GLY A 377 -32.99 -35.95 -24.42
CA GLY A 377 -33.99 -37.02 -24.49
C GLY A 377 -35.43 -36.59 -24.25
N LYS A 378 -35.76 -35.29 -24.39
CA LYS A 378 -37.15 -34.78 -24.33
C LYS A 378 -38.09 -35.61 -25.21
N PRO A 379 -39.15 -36.24 -24.66
CA PRO A 379 -39.98 -37.18 -25.40
C PRO A 379 -41.05 -36.56 -26.30
N TRP A 380 -41.26 -35.24 -26.23
CA TRP A 380 -42.24 -34.52 -27.05
C TRP A 380 -41.58 -33.38 -27.85
N VAL A 381 -42.29 -32.95 -28.89
CA VAL A 381 -41.96 -31.75 -29.69
C VAL A 381 -43.07 -30.74 -29.48
N ASP A 382 -42.72 -29.49 -29.14
CA ASP A 382 -43.69 -28.49 -28.68
C ASP A 382 -44.82 -28.21 -29.67
N LYS A 383 -44.53 -28.24 -30.97
CA LYS A 383 -45.51 -27.98 -32.04
C LYS A 383 -46.33 -29.21 -32.45
N ALA A 384 -46.03 -30.39 -31.91
CA ALA A 384 -46.75 -31.62 -32.26
C ALA A 384 -48.11 -31.66 -31.54
N PRO A 385 -49.23 -31.93 -32.24
CA PRO A 385 -50.53 -32.13 -31.58
C PRO A 385 -50.54 -33.29 -30.57
N SER A 386 -49.60 -34.24 -30.71
CA SER A 386 -49.43 -35.39 -29.82
C SER A 386 -48.53 -35.11 -28.62
N ALA A 387 -48.02 -33.90 -28.41
CA ALA A 387 -46.97 -33.62 -27.42
C ALA A 387 -47.26 -34.19 -26.01
N GLU A 388 -48.45 -33.89 -25.48
CA GLU A 388 -48.92 -34.38 -24.18
C GLU A 388 -49.08 -35.92 -24.17
N SER A 389 -49.54 -36.51 -25.28
CA SER A 389 -49.64 -37.96 -25.44
C SER A 389 -48.26 -38.64 -25.53
N ASP A 390 -47.28 -38.00 -26.15
CA ASP A 390 -45.94 -38.54 -26.33
C ASP A 390 -45.17 -38.47 -25.01
N PHE A 391 -45.37 -37.41 -24.22
CA PHE A 391 -44.89 -37.31 -22.85
C PHE A 391 -45.33 -38.49 -21.98
N ILE A 392 -46.63 -38.81 -21.93
CA ILE A 392 -47.13 -39.91 -21.10
C ILE A 392 -46.78 -41.30 -21.66
N LYS A 393 -46.68 -41.48 -22.98
CA LYS A 393 -46.18 -42.74 -23.57
C LYS A 393 -44.73 -43.02 -23.17
N ALA A 394 -43.95 -41.98 -22.93
CA ALA A 394 -42.57 -42.06 -22.46
C ALA A 394 -42.45 -42.12 -20.93
N LYS A 395 -43.53 -42.37 -20.17
CA LYS A 395 -43.51 -42.41 -18.69
C LYS A 395 -42.36 -43.20 -18.11
N ASP A 396 -42.07 -44.37 -18.69
CA ASP A 396 -41.03 -45.27 -18.18
C ASP A 396 -39.60 -44.72 -18.36
N THR A 397 -39.40 -43.67 -19.16
CA THR A 397 -38.10 -43.01 -19.32
C THR A 397 -37.86 -41.91 -18.28
N TRP A 398 -38.89 -41.13 -17.94
CA TRP A 398 -38.74 -39.96 -17.05
C TRP A 398 -39.24 -40.18 -15.62
N LEU A 399 -40.28 -41.00 -15.40
CA LEU A 399 -40.82 -41.24 -14.05
C LEU A 399 -39.79 -41.83 -13.08
N PRO A 400 -38.87 -42.73 -13.49
CA PRO A 400 -37.82 -43.22 -12.59
C PRO A 400 -36.86 -42.14 -12.06
N THR A 401 -36.81 -40.97 -12.72
CA THR A 401 -35.98 -39.83 -12.27
C THR A 401 -36.62 -39.05 -11.13
N TRP A 402 -37.93 -39.20 -10.92
CA TRP A 402 -38.67 -38.54 -9.84
C TRP A 402 -38.43 -39.25 -8.51
N ASP A 403 -38.43 -38.49 -7.41
CA ASP A 403 -38.25 -39.09 -6.08
C ASP A 403 -39.43 -39.99 -5.71
N LYS A 404 -39.13 -41.15 -5.11
CA LYS A 404 -40.15 -42.09 -4.65
C LYS A 404 -40.90 -41.56 -3.44
N ASN A 405 -40.25 -40.75 -2.60
CA ASN A 405 -40.89 -40.09 -1.47
C ASN A 405 -41.65 -38.84 -1.97
N PRO A 406 -42.99 -38.77 -1.79
CA PRO A 406 -43.78 -37.59 -2.13
C PRO A 406 -43.23 -36.29 -1.53
N ASP A 407 -42.70 -36.34 -0.31
CA ASP A 407 -42.15 -35.18 0.39
C ASP A 407 -40.94 -34.55 -0.34
N ASN A 408 -40.23 -35.33 -1.17
CA ASN A 408 -39.06 -34.87 -1.94
C ASN A 408 -39.34 -34.75 -3.45
N ARG A 409 -40.50 -35.23 -3.91
CA ARG A 409 -40.93 -35.18 -5.32
C ARG A 409 -41.49 -33.81 -5.68
N GLY A 410 -42.05 -33.10 -4.71
CA GLY A 410 -42.64 -31.78 -4.85
C GLY A 410 -41.79 -30.64 -4.30
N MET A 411 -42.26 -29.41 -4.49
CA MET A 411 -41.69 -28.25 -3.81
C MET A 411 -42.15 -28.25 -2.35
N SER A 412 -41.19 -28.15 -1.43
CA SER A 412 -41.44 -28.12 0.01
C SER A 412 -41.14 -26.72 0.55
N ILE A 413 -42.07 -26.13 1.29
CA ILE A 413 -41.96 -24.75 1.77
C ILE A 413 -42.09 -24.76 3.30
N ASP A 414 -41.08 -24.22 3.97
CA ASP A 414 -41.00 -24.15 5.43
C ASP A 414 -41.72 -22.91 5.96
N TRP A 415 -41.46 -21.73 5.40
CA TRP A 415 -42.16 -20.51 5.77
C TRP A 415 -42.12 -19.46 4.66
N ILE A 416 -43.07 -18.53 4.74
CA ILE A 416 -43.16 -17.35 3.88
C ILE A 416 -43.31 -16.12 4.76
N LYS A 417 -42.54 -15.08 4.45
CA LYS A 417 -42.65 -13.77 5.09
C LYS A 417 -42.70 -12.68 4.04
N VAL A 418 -43.62 -11.74 4.25
CA VAL A 418 -43.82 -10.57 3.39
C VAL A 418 -43.80 -9.33 4.28
N TRP A 419 -43.00 -8.35 3.90
CA TRP A 419 -42.92 -7.07 4.59
C TRP A 419 -43.30 -5.93 3.67
N ASP A 420 -44.06 -4.98 4.20
CA ASP A 420 -44.39 -3.73 3.52
C ASP A 420 -43.35 -2.66 3.82
N LYS A 421 -43.14 -1.70 2.91
CA LYS A 421 -42.22 -0.59 3.14
C LYS A 421 -42.91 0.48 3.99
N TYR A 422 -42.38 0.77 5.17
CA TYR A 422 -42.92 1.79 6.07
C TYR A 422 -42.62 3.20 5.55
N LEU A 423 -43.65 3.92 5.12
CA LEU A 423 -43.56 5.35 4.80
C LEU A 423 -43.74 6.15 6.09
N ASN A 424 -42.64 6.70 6.62
CA ASN A 424 -42.75 7.80 7.58
C ASN A 424 -43.37 9.02 6.87
N MET A 425 -44.66 9.30 7.11
CA MET A 425 -45.21 10.64 6.89
C MET A 425 -44.63 11.56 7.96
N ASP A 426 -43.44 12.10 7.72
CA ASP A 426 -43.11 13.42 8.26
C ASP A 426 -41.97 14.09 7.48
N SER A 427 -42.30 15.21 6.83
CA SER A 427 -41.41 16.35 6.54
C SER A 427 -42.09 17.33 5.58
N SER A 428 -43.03 18.10 6.12
CA SER A 428 -43.22 19.47 5.62
C SER A 428 -42.04 20.33 6.09
N SER A 429 -41.17 20.75 5.16
CA SER A 429 -40.51 22.07 5.10
C SER A 429 -39.15 21.99 4.39
N LEU A 430 -39.13 22.24 3.07
CA LEU A 430 -38.03 22.99 2.44
C LEU A 430 -38.38 23.38 1.00
N GLU A 431 -39.28 24.35 0.83
CA GLU A 431 -39.29 25.15 -0.40
C GLU A 431 -39.54 26.60 -0.05
N LEU A 432 -38.49 27.42 -0.21
CA LEU A 432 -38.61 28.82 -0.63
C LEU A 432 -37.20 29.31 -0.96
N ARG A 433 -36.86 29.30 -2.24
CA ARG A 433 -36.18 30.41 -2.94
C ARG A 433 -35.86 30.00 -4.37
N ASN A 434 -36.56 30.61 -5.31
CA ASN A 434 -35.90 31.15 -6.48
C ASN A 434 -36.72 32.24 -7.17
N LEU A 435 -35.96 33.14 -7.80
CA LEU A 435 -36.30 34.09 -8.87
C LEU A 435 -36.42 35.56 -8.43
N ARG A 436 -35.49 36.42 -8.85
CA ARG A 436 -35.34 36.89 -10.24
C ARG A 436 -34.19 37.90 -10.39
N SER A 437 -33.89 38.15 -11.66
CA SER A 437 -32.74 38.81 -12.24
C SER A 437 -32.79 40.34 -12.32
N ARG A 438 -31.57 40.91 -12.41
CA ARG A 438 -31.10 41.98 -13.32
C ARG A 438 -31.49 43.46 -13.11
N ARG A 439 -30.43 44.20 -12.74
CA ARG A 439 -29.76 45.36 -13.39
C ARG A 439 -30.46 46.75 -13.52
N LYS A 440 -29.66 47.73 -13.03
CA LYS A 440 -29.26 49.06 -13.57
C LYS A 440 -29.92 50.34 -13.00
N SER A 441 -29.10 51.02 -12.18
CA SER A 441 -28.68 52.44 -12.21
C SER A 441 -29.70 53.55 -12.43
N ILE A 442 -29.68 54.56 -11.54
CA ILE A 442 -29.59 56.00 -11.87
C ILE A 442 -28.73 56.70 -10.79
N ASN A 443 -27.90 57.61 -11.27
CA ASN A 443 -26.87 58.38 -10.58
C ASN A 443 -27.43 59.49 -9.67
N VAL A 444 -26.85 59.61 -8.48
CA VAL A 444 -26.61 60.91 -7.80
C VAL A 444 -25.16 60.89 -7.33
N ILE A 445 -24.43 61.96 -7.64
CA ILE A 445 -22.99 62.15 -7.39
C ILE A 445 -22.74 62.09 -5.86
N PRO A 446 -21.87 61.21 -5.33
CA PRO A 446 -22.23 60.52 -4.08
C PRO A 446 -21.22 60.73 -2.93
N TYR A 447 -21.75 60.81 -1.70
CA TYR A 447 -21.05 60.58 -0.41
C TYR A 447 -20.06 59.39 -0.42
N ARG A 448 -20.19 58.49 -1.40
CA ARG A 448 -19.37 57.30 -1.65
C ARG A 448 -17.87 57.57 -1.68
N TYR A 449 -17.35 58.58 -2.40
CA TYR A 449 -15.89 58.77 -2.48
C TYR A 449 -15.30 59.29 -1.17
N GLN A 450 -16.05 60.13 -0.45
CA GLN A 450 -15.65 60.62 0.86
C GLN A 450 -15.70 59.49 1.91
N LEU A 451 -16.74 58.64 1.88
CA LEU A 451 -16.82 57.42 2.67
C LEU A 451 -15.71 56.42 2.35
N MET A 452 -15.32 56.29 1.07
CA MET A 452 -14.23 55.40 0.66
C MET A 452 -12.87 55.92 1.16
N LEU A 453 -12.59 57.21 1.01
CA LEU A 453 -11.36 57.84 1.51
C LEU A 453 -11.25 57.75 3.03
N ASP A 454 -12.31 58.09 3.76
CA ASP A 454 -12.35 58.00 5.22
C ASP A 454 -12.18 56.54 5.70
N ARG A 455 -12.84 55.59 5.03
CA ARG A 455 -12.71 54.17 5.35
C ARG A 455 -11.28 53.66 5.11
N LEU A 456 -10.65 54.02 3.99
CA LEU A 456 -9.29 53.59 3.68
C LEU A 456 -8.27 54.17 4.68
N TYR A 457 -8.39 55.45 5.01
CA TYR A 457 -7.53 56.10 6.00
C TYR A 457 -7.73 55.48 7.39
N THR A 458 -8.98 55.32 7.83
CA THR A 458 -9.29 54.68 9.12
C THR A 458 -8.78 53.25 9.19
N GLN A 459 -8.85 52.50 8.09
CA GLN A 459 -8.32 51.14 8.03
C GLN A 459 -6.79 51.12 8.15
N CYS A 460 -6.06 52.01 7.46
CA CYS A 460 -4.61 52.15 7.63
C CYS A 460 -4.21 52.53 9.06
N VAL A 461 -5.00 53.37 9.74
CA VAL A 461 -4.79 53.73 11.15
C VAL A 461 -5.07 52.53 12.07
N SER A 462 -6.11 51.75 11.78
CA SER A 462 -6.46 50.57 12.59
C SER A 462 -5.43 49.44 12.48
N GLU A 463 -4.81 49.28 11.31
CA GLU A 463 -3.75 48.29 11.04
C GLU A 463 -2.36 48.78 11.50
N GLY A 464 -2.28 49.99 12.07
CA GLY A 464 -1.04 50.54 12.62
C GLY A 464 -0.03 51.04 11.59
N VAL A 465 -0.43 51.16 10.32
CA VAL A 465 0.43 51.65 9.22
C VAL A 465 0.55 53.17 9.26
N ILE A 466 -0.54 53.87 9.57
CA ILE A 466 -0.54 55.32 9.81
C ILE A 466 -0.67 55.56 11.32
N PRO A 467 0.27 56.29 11.96
CA PRO A 467 0.17 56.62 13.38
C PRO A 467 -1.09 57.45 13.68
N LYS A 468 -1.74 57.20 14.83
CA LYS A 468 -3.02 57.86 15.20
C LYS A 468 -2.96 59.39 15.28
N ASP A 469 -1.78 59.97 15.50
CA ASP A 469 -1.56 61.41 15.66
C ASP A 469 -0.85 62.05 14.44
N ASP A 470 -0.80 61.36 13.30
CA ASP A 470 -0.08 61.84 12.10
C ASP A 470 -0.91 62.77 11.22
N THR A 471 -0.38 63.98 10.99
CA THR A 471 -0.96 64.98 10.08
C THR A 471 -0.38 64.96 8.67
N GLU A 472 0.65 64.14 8.42
CA GLU A 472 1.36 64.11 7.13
C GLU A 472 0.93 62.95 6.22
N SER A 473 0.57 61.79 6.72
CA SER A 473 0.06 60.71 5.85
C SER A 473 -1.30 61.07 5.25
N CYS A 474 -1.53 60.71 3.99
CA CYS A 474 -2.78 60.99 3.30
C CYS A 474 -3.14 59.92 2.27
N VAL A 475 -4.44 59.73 2.06
CA VAL A 475 -5.00 58.88 1.00
C VAL A 475 -5.53 59.79 -0.11
N VAL A 476 -5.13 59.50 -1.35
CA VAL A 476 -5.55 60.23 -2.54
C VAL A 476 -6.27 59.26 -3.48
N LEU A 477 -7.48 59.61 -3.90
CA LEU A 477 -8.32 58.79 -4.76
C LEU A 477 -8.81 59.59 -5.97
N LYS A 478 -8.70 58.99 -7.16
CA LYS A 478 -9.16 59.60 -8.41
C LYS A 478 -10.69 59.53 -8.51
N THR A 479 -11.36 60.67 -8.59
CA THR A 479 -12.83 60.74 -8.62
C THR A 479 -13.41 60.78 -10.03
N ASP A 480 -12.69 61.43 -10.97
CA ASP A 480 -13.05 61.54 -12.39
C ASP A 480 -11.76 61.70 -13.22
N SER A 481 -11.88 61.67 -14.56
CA SER A 481 -10.76 61.49 -15.51
C SER A 481 -9.52 62.40 -15.33
N ASN A 482 -9.58 63.50 -14.58
CA ASN A 482 -8.43 64.29 -14.11
C ASN A 482 -8.65 65.02 -12.76
N LYS A 483 -9.52 64.50 -11.87
CA LYS A 483 -9.74 65.08 -10.53
C LYS A 483 -9.45 64.04 -9.44
N TYR A 484 -8.75 64.46 -8.39
CA TYR A 484 -8.43 63.63 -7.23
C TYR A 484 -8.98 64.27 -5.97
N ALA A 485 -9.45 63.42 -5.05
CA ALA A 485 -9.85 63.81 -3.71
C ALA A 485 -8.80 63.28 -2.71
N ILE A 486 -8.49 64.09 -1.70
CA ILE A 486 -7.49 63.80 -0.67
C ILE A 486 -8.14 63.77 0.72
N TYR A 487 -7.66 62.87 1.58
CA TYR A 487 -8.05 62.80 2.98
C TYR A 487 -6.83 62.51 3.87
N PRO A 488 -6.63 63.24 4.98
CA PRO A 488 -7.43 64.37 5.48
C PRO A 488 -7.33 65.65 4.61
N SER A 489 -8.38 66.47 4.59
CA SER A 489 -8.62 67.54 3.61
C SER A 489 -7.69 68.78 3.72
N ASN A 490 -6.80 68.83 4.71
CA ASN A 490 -6.02 70.02 5.07
C ASN A 490 -4.60 70.06 4.45
N ARG A 491 -4.32 69.30 3.39
CA ARG A 491 -2.99 69.24 2.75
C ARG A 491 -2.89 70.04 1.45
N ASP A 492 -1.69 70.55 1.15
CA ASP A 492 -1.41 71.42 0.02
C ASP A 492 -1.76 70.81 -1.37
N ASN A 493 -2.25 71.66 -2.27
CA ASN A 493 -2.70 71.29 -3.63
C ASN A 493 -1.58 70.77 -4.57
N GLU A 494 -0.32 70.84 -4.15
CA GLU A 494 0.85 70.47 -4.96
C GLU A 494 0.95 68.95 -5.19
N LEU A 495 0.63 68.13 -4.18
CA LEU A 495 0.67 66.66 -4.29
C LEU A 495 -0.40 66.11 -5.25
N VAL A 496 -1.58 66.72 -5.25
CA VAL A 496 -2.68 66.38 -6.17
C VAL A 496 -2.28 66.66 -7.62
N ASN A 497 -1.58 67.76 -7.88
CA ASN A 497 -1.07 68.09 -9.21
C ASN A 497 0.00 67.08 -9.67
N LEU A 498 0.93 66.67 -8.80
CA LEU A 498 1.95 65.67 -9.13
C LEU A 498 1.34 64.29 -9.44
N LEU A 499 0.36 63.85 -8.65
CA LEU A 499 -0.36 62.59 -8.87
C LEU A 499 -1.28 62.64 -10.10
N SER A 500 -1.80 63.82 -10.45
CA SER A 500 -2.58 63.99 -11.68
C SER A 500 -1.78 63.70 -12.94
N GLY A 501 -0.50 64.07 -12.97
CA GLY A 501 0.44 63.71 -14.04
C GLY A 501 0.87 62.24 -14.02
N PHE A 502 0.86 61.60 -12.85
CA PHE A 502 1.21 60.19 -12.71
C PHE A 502 0.07 59.23 -13.10
N ASN A 503 -1.18 59.68 -13.06
CA ASN A 503 -2.38 58.99 -13.53
C ASN A 503 -2.56 57.57 -12.92
N VAL A 504 -2.82 57.51 -11.61
CA VAL A 504 -3.11 56.29 -10.83
C VAL A 504 -4.51 56.38 -10.21
N GLU A 505 -5.17 55.26 -9.93
CA GLU A 505 -6.54 55.28 -9.38
C GLU A 505 -6.54 55.67 -7.89
N VAL A 506 -5.63 55.10 -7.11
CA VAL A 506 -5.48 55.38 -5.67
C VAL A 506 -4.00 55.42 -5.28
N ALA A 507 -3.65 56.31 -4.37
CA ALA A 507 -2.33 56.37 -3.76
C ALA A 507 -2.43 56.65 -2.25
N ILE A 508 -1.57 56.00 -1.48
CA ILE A 508 -1.39 56.22 -0.05
C ILE A 508 0.03 56.72 0.15
N LEU A 509 0.14 57.90 0.76
CA LEU A 509 1.40 58.45 1.22
C LEU A 509 1.48 58.18 2.72
N VAL A 510 2.52 57.46 3.13
CA VAL A 510 2.78 57.06 4.51
C VAL A 510 4.10 57.71 4.94
N LYS A 511 4.06 58.38 6.09
CA LYS A 511 5.25 58.77 6.84
C LYS A 511 5.26 57.96 8.13
N SER A 512 6.22 57.06 8.26
CA SER A 512 6.36 56.18 9.41
C SER A 512 7.80 56.20 9.93
N LEU A 513 7.99 55.86 11.21
CA LEU A 513 9.31 55.68 11.81
C LEU A 513 10.17 54.67 11.03
N ASN A 514 9.54 53.63 10.45
CA ASN A 514 10.23 52.63 9.63
C ASN A 514 10.75 53.24 8.31
N THR A 515 9.96 54.15 7.72
CA THR A 515 10.33 54.87 6.48
C THR A 515 11.51 55.81 6.71
N GLU A 516 11.53 56.53 7.83
CA GLU A 516 12.68 57.38 8.19
C GLU A 516 13.91 56.54 8.52
N ALA A 517 13.76 55.49 9.33
CA ALA A 517 14.85 54.61 9.73
C ALA A 517 15.50 53.91 8.53
N ILE A 518 14.73 53.44 7.55
CA ILE A 518 15.30 52.81 6.36
C ILE A 518 16.03 53.84 5.48
N LEU A 519 15.54 55.07 5.38
CA LEU A 519 16.19 56.13 4.60
C LEU A 519 17.53 56.58 5.21
N ASP A 520 17.64 56.57 6.53
CA ASP A 520 18.90 56.82 7.25
C ASP A 520 19.92 55.68 7.06
N LEU A 521 19.45 54.43 6.96
CA LEU A 521 20.32 53.27 6.73
C LEU A 521 20.84 53.19 5.28
N ILE A 522 20.13 53.77 4.30
CA ILE A 522 20.51 53.70 2.88
C ILE A 522 21.53 54.81 2.53
N PRO A 523 22.75 54.46 2.07
CA PRO A 523 23.76 55.44 1.67
C PRO A 523 23.26 56.42 0.59
N ILE A 524 23.71 57.67 0.68
CA ILE A 524 23.40 58.72 -0.31
C ILE A 524 23.99 58.31 -1.67
N GLY A 525 23.13 58.01 -2.65
CA GLY A 525 23.52 57.56 -4.00
C GLY A 525 22.94 56.20 -4.43
N ASN A 526 22.26 55.47 -3.55
CA ASN A 526 21.51 54.26 -3.93
C ASN A 526 20.08 54.59 -4.37
N ASP A 527 19.74 54.19 -5.60
CA ASP A 527 18.45 54.48 -6.26
C ASP A 527 17.37 53.40 -6.04
N TYR A 528 17.68 52.32 -5.32
CA TYR A 528 16.73 51.25 -5.00
C TYR A 528 17.10 50.50 -3.70
N VAL A 529 16.10 49.85 -3.11
CA VAL A 529 16.18 48.95 -1.95
C VAL A 529 15.65 47.59 -2.36
N GLU A 530 16.40 46.53 -2.06
CA GLU A 530 15.94 45.16 -2.27
C GLU A 530 15.21 44.67 -1.01
N LEU A 531 13.96 44.26 -1.17
CA LEU A 531 13.13 43.67 -0.11
C LEU A 531 13.48 42.19 0.08
N LEU A 532 13.16 41.64 1.25
CA LEU A 532 13.43 40.24 1.61
C LEU A 532 12.77 39.19 0.69
N ASP A 533 11.79 39.59 -0.12
CA ASP A 533 11.17 38.76 -1.15
C ASP A 533 11.81 38.92 -2.54
N ASN A 534 13.02 39.48 -2.62
CA ASN A 534 13.78 39.84 -3.84
C ASN A 534 13.07 40.84 -4.76
N SER A 535 12.03 41.53 -4.29
CA SER A 535 11.44 42.66 -5.02
C SER A 535 12.22 43.95 -4.74
N THR A 536 12.30 44.87 -5.71
CA THR A 536 13.05 46.12 -5.55
C THR A 536 12.10 47.31 -5.46
N VAL A 537 12.29 48.15 -4.44
CA VAL A 537 11.60 49.43 -4.25
C VAL A 537 12.53 50.57 -4.61
N GLN A 538 12.11 51.44 -5.51
CA GLN A 538 12.93 52.57 -5.93
C GLN A 538 13.01 53.65 -4.83
N VAL A 539 14.17 54.32 -4.76
CA VAL A 539 14.40 55.48 -3.91
C VAL A 539 14.62 56.68 -4.81
N LEU A 540 13.72 57.65 -4.73
CA LEU A 540 13.79 58.88 -5.51
C LEU A 540 14.22 60.06 -4.62
N PRO A 541 14.94 61.06 -5.17
CA PRO A 541 15.42 62.19 -4.37
C PRO A 541 14.29 63.04 -3.78
N SER A 542 13.24 63.34 -4.55
CA SER A 542 12.12 64.20 -4.15
C SER A 542 10.80 63.79 -4.82
N LEU A 543 9.68 64.04 -4.15
CA LEU A 543 8.31 63.84 -4.67
C LEU A 543 8.05 64.53 -6.01
N SER A 544 8.75 65.63 -6.31
CA SER A 544 8.69 66.30 -7.63
C SER A 544 9.06 65.36 -8.80
N MET A 545 9.84 64.31 -8.53
CA MET A 545 10.27 63.32 -9.51
C MET A 545 9.33 62.11 -9.64
N LEU A 546 8.15 62.12 -9.00
CA LEU A 546 7.18 61.02 -9.03
C LEU A 546 6.81 60.57 -10.46
N HIS A 547 6.80 61.49 -11.43
CA HIS A 547 6.57 61.15 -12.84
C HIS A 547 7.60 60.15 -13.43
N ARG A 548 8.79 60.02 -12.83
CA ARG A 548 9.82 59.05 -13.23
C ARG A 548 9.73 57.71 -12.51
N ALA A 549 8.83 57.59 -11.53
CA ALA A 549 8.64 56.36 -10.77
C ALA A 549 8.14 55.23 -11.68
N ARG A 550 8.73 54.04 -11.55
CA ARG A 550 8.33 52.83 -12.30
C ARG A 550 6.97 52.35 -11.79
N LYS A 551 5.91 52.56 -12.57
CA LYS A 551 4.51 52.24 -12.18
C LYS A 551 4.30 50.80 -11.70
N HIS A 552 4.95 49.83 -12.34
CA HIS A 552 4.81 48.40 -12.03
C HIS A 552 5.46 47.96 -10.70
N GLN A 553 6.24 48.83 -10.04
CA GLN A 553 6.78 48.56 -8.71
C GLN A 553 5.83 48.97 -7.57
N TRP A 554 4.68 49.58 -7.89
CA TRP A 554 3.57 49.90 -6.97
C TRP A 554 3.90 50.73 -5.72
N GLY A 555 5.16 51.13 -5.51
CA GLY A 555 5.59 52.00 -4.44
C GLY A 555 7.00 52.57 -4.65
N SER A 556 7.31 53.66 -3.96
CA SER A 556 8.60 54.36 -3.99
C SER A 556 8.86 55.10 -2.69
N LEU A 557 10.11 55.09 -2.25
CA LEU A 557 10.61 55.91 -1.15
C LEU A 557 11.12 57.26 -1.68
N PHE A 558 10.90 58.34 -0.94
CA PHE A 558 11.32 59.69 -1.30
C PHE A 558 12.20 60.27 -0.19
N ARG A 559 13.46 60.56 -0.52
CA ARG A 559 14.48 60.90 0.48
C ARG A 559 14.31 62.30 1.07
N GLN A 560 14.01 63.31 0.25
CA GLN A 560 13.91 64.70 0.72
C GLN A 560 12.71 64.90 1.66
N GLU A 561 11.58 64.26 1.37
CA GLU A 561 10.36 64.40 2.16
C GLU A 561 10.20 63.32 3.24
N GLY A 562 11.01 62.25 3.19
CA GLY A 562 10.99 61.18 4.20
C GLY A 562 9.75 60.30 4.13
N VAL A 563 9.16 60.12 2.95
CA VAL A 563 7.85 59.45 2.77
C VAL A 563 7.92 58.25 1.85
N LEU A 564 7.03 57.29 2.11
CA LEU A 564 6.74 56.15 1.24
C LEU A 564 5.42 56.42 0.52
N VAL A 565 5.45 56.43 -0.81
CA VAL A 565 4.22 56.54 -1.61
C VAL A 565 3.95 55.20 -2.26
N ILE A 566 2.76 54.66 -2.02
CA ILE A 566 2.27 53.40 -2.57
C ILE A 566 1.05 53.71 -3.42
N TRP A 567 0.96 53.13 -4.61
CA TRP A 567 -0.17 53.36 -5.52
C TRP A 567 -0.69 52.04 -6.07
N SER A 568 -1.94 52.08 -6.52
CA SER A 568 -2.57 50.96 -7.19
C SER A 568 -3.49 51.43 -8.31
N GLU A 569 -3.70 50.54 -9.27
CA GLU A 569 -4.68 50.71 -10.35
C GLU A 569 -6.09 50.24 -9.92
N HIS A 570 -6.23 49.64 -8.73
CA HIS A 570 -7.51 49.26 -8.15
C HIS A 570 -7.57 49.67 -6.68
N VAL A 571 -8.76 50.01 -6.18
CA VAL A 571 -8.92 50.42 -4.77
C VAL A 571 -8.88 49.24 -3.80
N ASP A 572 -9.29 48.06 -4.25
CA ASP A 572 -9.48 46.89 -3.38
C ASP A 572 -8.16 46.28 -2.87
N ASP A 573 -7.04 46.49 -3.58
CA ASP A 573 -5.74 45.87 -3.27
C ASP A 573 -4.72 46.83 -2.64
N ILE A 574 -5.03 48.12 -2.53
CA ILE A 574 -4.08 49.12 -2.02
C ILE A 574 -3.69 48.87 -0.57
N ILE A 575 -4.64 48.49 0.29
CA ILE A 575 -4.40 48.26 1.73
C ILE A 575 -3.48 47.05 1.93
N GLU A 576 -3.74 45.94 1.22
CA GLU A 576 -2.91 44.74 1.31
C GLU A 576 -1.48 45.03 0.84
N LYS A 577 -1.33 45.79 -0.25
CA LYS A 577 -0.01 46.25 -0.71
C LYS A 577 0.66 47.15 0.32
N THR A 578 -0.04 48.11 0.90
CA THR A 578 0.53 49.02 1.91
C THR A 578 1.03 48.26 3.13
N ILE A 579 0.25 47.31 3.66
CA ILE A 579 0.66 46.45 4.79
C ILE A 579 1.89 45.61 4.41
N LYS A 580 1.91 45.04 3.20
CA LYS A 580 3.04 44.24 2.73
C LYS A 580 4.35 45.05 2.71
N TYR A 581 4.33 46.24 2.10
CA TYR A 581 5.52 47.07 1.97
C TYR A 581 6.00 47.57 3.33
N GLU A 582 5.09 48.03 4.19
CA GLU A 582 5.45 48.52 5.53
C GLU A 582 6.08 47.41 6.39
N LYS A 583 5.51 46.19 6.34
CA LYS A 583 6.07 45.03 7.04
C LYS A 583 7.45 44.64 6.50
N SER A 584 7.62 44.63 5.17
CA SER A 584 8.92 44.32 4.56
C SER A 584 9.99 45.36 4.92
N ILE A 585 9.64 46.65 5.00
CA ILE A 585 10.55 47.70 5.45
C ILE A 585 10.89 47.52 6.93
N PHE A 586 9.90 47.23 7.79
CA PHE A 586 10.13 46.92 9.20
C PHE A 586 11.11 45.75 9.37
N ASP A 587 10.92 44.64 8.64
CA ASP A 587 11.80 43.48 8.73
C ASP A 587 13.25 43.80 8.31
N ILE A 588 13.45 44.70 7.34
CA ILE A 588 14.78 45.17 6.92
C ILE A 588 15.41 46.06 7.99
N VAL A 589 14.65 47.02 8.53
CA VAL A 589 15.12 47.90 9.61
C VAL A 589 15.46 47.08 10.85
N ALA A 590 14.64 46.08 11.20
CA ALA A 590 14.91 45.15 12.29
C ALA A 590 16.19 44.34 12.05
N GLN A 591 16.41 43.81 10.84
CA GLN A 591 17.68 43.13 10.51
C GLN A 591 18.89 44.07 10.52
N GLY A 592 18.75 45.31 10.06
CA GLY A 592 19.81 46.32 10.10
C GLY A 592 20.16 46.73 11.54
N LEU A 593 19.16 46.84 12.41
CA LEU A 593 19.35 47.06 13.84
C LEU A 593 20.01 45.85 14.51
N ASP A 594 19.58 44.62 14.17
CA ASP A 594 20.20 43.38 14.63
C ASP A 594 21.65 43.26 14.14
N GLN A 595 21.97 43.66 12.90
CA GLN A 595 23.35 43.72 12.40
C GLN A 595 24.19 44.81 13.07
N ALA A 596 23.62 45.97 13.41
CA ALA A 596 24.30 47.02 14.17
C ALA A 596 24.55 46.58 15.62
N ILE A 597 23.60 45.87 16.23
CA ILE A 597 23.76 45.22 17.54
C ILE A 597 24.83 44.10 17.44
N ASP A 598 24.80 43.29 16.39
CA ASP A 598 25.76 42.20 16.14
C ASP A 598 27.17 42.71 15.79
N LEU A 599 27.31 43.92 15.22
CA LEU A 599 28.59 44.62 15.03
C LEU A 599 29.15 45.17 16.35
N THR A 600 28.28 45.63 17.25
CA THR A 600 28.68 46.08 18.60
C THR A 600 29.05 44.89 19.50
N TYR A 601 28.50 43.70 19.23
CA TYR A 601 28.89 42.43 19.87
C TYR A 601 30.11 41.75 19.21
N LYS A 602 30.46 42.09 17.96
CA LYS A 602 31.57 41.48 17.20
C LYS A 602 32.98 41.97 17.57
N GLU A 603 33.11 43.03 18.36
CA GLU A 603 34.44 43.46 18.86
C GLU A 603 34.94 42.67 20.09
N PHE A 604 34.18 41.68 20.59
CA PHE A 604 34.57 40.92 21.79
C PHE A 604 34.66 39.40 21.67
N ASP A 605 34.58 38.79 20.47
CA ASP A 605 34.53 37.33 20.35
C ASP A 605 35.55 36.75 19.35
N VAL A 606 36.75 36.49 19.85
CA VAL A 606 37.87 35.87 19.12
C VAL A 606 37.76 34.32 19.07
N GLU A 607 36.69 33.71 19.59
CA GLU A 607 36.56 32.23 19.66
C GLU A 607 35.78 31.55 18.52
N LYS A 608 35.40 32.26 17.44
CA LYS A 608 34.51 31.71 16.39
C LYS A 608 35.16 31.37 15.04
N ILE A 609 36.37 30.80 15.05
CA ILE A 609 36.99 30.23 13.84
C ILE A 609 36.79 28.70 13.71
N SER A 610 36.09 28.01 14.63
CA SER A 610 35.93 26.54 14.57
C SER A 610 34.56 25.99 14.99
N LEU A 611 33.47 26.49 14.40
CA LEU A 611 32.16 25.79 14.47
C LEU A 611 31.73 25.32 13.08
N GLU A 612 31.97 24.03 12.83
CA GLU A 612 31.63 23.27 11.62
C GLU A 612 30.15 23.41 11.22
N LYS A 613 29.88 23.54 9.92
CA LYS A 613 28.51 23.47 9.37
C LYS A 613 27.96 22.05 9.53
N LYS A 614 27.08 21.81 10.52
CA LYS A 614 26.34 20.55 10.70
C LYS A 614 25.64 20.12 9.39
N ARG A 615 25.78 18.84 9.01
CA ARG A 615 25.16 18.27 7.79
C ARG A 615 23.62 18.27 7.89
N PRO A 616 22.89 18.58 6.79
CA PRO A 616 21.43 18.66 6.84
C PRO A 616 20.76 17.28 6.86
N TYR A 617 19.58 17.23 7.49
CA TYR A 617 18.65 16.10 7.37
C TYR A 617 17.79 16.25 6.11
N VAL A 618 17.57 15.14 5.40
CA VAL A 618 16.68 15.07 4.23
C VAL A 618 15.38 14.38 4.62
N PHE A 619 14.24 15.01 4.32
CA PHE A 619 12.91 14.54 4.73
C PHE A 619 12.19 13.69 3.68
N VAL A 620 12.77 13.49 2.50
CA VAL A 620 12.10 12.87 1.35
C VAL A 620 11.67 11.43 1.66
N THR A 621 12.55 10.59 2.20
CA THR A 621 12.18 9.21 2.58
C THR A 621 11.13 9.21 3.68
N SER A 622 11.22 10.12 4.65
CA SER A 622 10.20 10.25 5.70
C SER A 622 8.82 10.59 5.12
N ILE A 623 8.74 11.49 4.12
CA ILE A 623 7.50 11.79 3.39
C ILE A 623 6.99 10.55 2.65
N ILE A 624 7.87 9.87 1.89
CA ILE A 624 7.51 8.66 1.11
C ILE A 624 6.94 7.59 2.04
N SER A 625 7.61 7.27 3.14
CA SER A 625 7.15 6.29 4.11
C SER A 625 5.87 6.74 4.81
N THR A 626 5.71 8.03 5.12
CA THR A 626 4.48 8.57 5.72
C THR A 626 3.28 8.37 4.79
N LEU A 627 3.43 8.73 3.51
CA LEU A 627 2.39 8.52 2.49
C LEU A 627 2.10 7.03 2.25
N ALA A 628 3.14 6.19 2.26
CA ALA A 628 2.98 4.73 2.14
C ALA A 628 2.21 4.14 3.33
N MET A 629 2.51 4.57 4.56
CA MET A 629 1.76 4.19 5.77
C MET A 629 0.32 4.70 5.73
N SER A 630 0.08 5.93 5.26
CA SER A 630 -1.28 6.47 5.06
C SER A 630 -2.07 5.65 4.05
N LEU A 631 -1.48 5.36 2.88
CA LEU A 631 -2.09 4.52 1.85
C LEU A 631 -2.43 3.14 2.40
N MET A 632 -1.52 2.53 3.17
CA MET A 632 -1.74 1.26 3.83
C MET A 632 -2.95 1.30 4.78
N VAL A 633 -3.02 2.29 5.68
CA VAL A 633 -4.15 2.46 6.62
C VAL A 633 -5.47 2.62 5.87
N ILE A 634 -5.48 3.40 4.78
CA ILE A 634 -6.68 3.60 3.95
C ILE A 634 -7.11 2.29 3.27
N LEU A 635 -6.18 1.53 2.68
CA LEU A 635 -6.48 0.26 2.02
C LEU A 635 -7.08 -0.76 3.00
N PHE A 636 -6.49 -0.92 4.18
CA PHE A 636 -7.05 -1.78 5.22
C PHE A 636 -8.40 -1.25 5.76
N GLY A 637 -8.54 0.08 5.86
CA GLY A 637 -9.80 0.72 6.24
C GLY A 637 -10.94 0.49 5.24
N LEU A 638 -10.63 0.44 3.94
CA LEU A 638 -11.60 0.06 2.91
C LEU A 638 -12.02 -1.41 3.03
N GLY A 639 -11.07 -2.31 3.31
CA GLY A 639 -11.38 -3.71 3.63
C GLY A 639 -12.28 -3.83 4.86
N ALA A 640 -11.94 -3.12 5.95
CA ALA A 640 -12.74 -3.07 7.17
C ALA A 640 -14.15 -2.50 6.93
N LYS A 641 -14.29 -1.43 6.12
CA LYS A 641 -15.59 -0.90 5.69
C LYS A 641 -16.45 -2.00 5.06
N THR A 642 -15.91 -2.74 4.10
CA THR A 642 -16.64 -3.82 3.43
C THR A 642 -17.07 -4.88 4.43
N LEU A 643 -16.17 -5.32 5.32
CA LEU A 643 -16.51 -6.33 6.34
C LEU A 643 -17.63 -5.85 7.26
N VAL A 644 -17.58 -4.60 7.73
CA VAL A 644 -18.62 -4.02 8.59
C VAL A 644 -19.96 -3.92 7.85
N ILE A 645 -19.98 -3.37 6.64
CA ILE A 645 -21.20 -3.19 5.85
C ILE A 645 -21.87 -4.54 5.57
N VAL A 646 -21.11 -5.52 5.07
CA VAL A 646 -21.68 -6.83 4.71
C VAL A 646 -22.20 -7.54 5.98
N SER A 647 -21.45 -7.46 7.09
CA SER A 647 -21.89 -8.05 8.37
C SER A 647 -23.13 -7.37 8.96
N MET A 648 -23.34 -6.08 8.65
CA MET A 648 -24.57 -5.37 9.04
C MET A 648 -25.77 -5.76 8.19
N ILE A 649 -25.56 -6.10 6.91
CA ILE A 649 -26.64 -6.49 5.99
C ILE A 649 -27.15 -7.90 6.33
N ASP A 650 -26.26 -8.86 6.59
CA ASP A 650 -26.61 -10.27 6.82
C ASP A 650 -26.61 -10.68 8.31
N ASN A 651 -26.28 -9.76 9.22
CA ASN A 651 -26.10 -10.00 10.66
C ASN A 651 -25.03 -11.06 11.02
N TYR A 652 -24.12 -11.39 10.11
CA TYR A 652 -23.06 -12.37 10.33
C TYR A 652 -21.76 -11.72 10.85
N TRP A 653 -21.74 -11.43 12.15
CA TRP A 653 -20.63 -10.70 12.79
C TRP A 653 -19.32 -11.48 12.93
N GLN A 654 -19.33 -12.81 12.80
CA GLN A 654 -18.12 -13.64 12.87
C GLN A 654 -17.10 -13.30 11.79
N ARG A 655 -17.54 -12.69 10.67
CA ARG A 655 -16.66 -12.20 9.59
C ARG A 655 -15.62 -11.18 10.09
N LEU A 656 -15.93 -10.44 11.16
CA LEU A 656 -15.01 -9.47 11.75
C LEU A 656 -13.76 -10.11 12.39
N CYS A 657 -13.78 -11.41 12.69
CA CYS A 657 -12.58 -12.13 13.15
C CYS A 657 -11.42 -12.06 12.15
N LEU A 658 -11.69 -11.84 10.86
CA LEU A 658 -10.66 -11.63 9.84
C LEU A 658 -9.77 -10.40 10.14
N MET A 659 -10.26 -9.42 10.90
CA MET A 659 -9.46 -8.26 11.31
C MET A 659 -8.32 -8.62 12.28
N LEU A 660 -8.38 -9.78 12.95
CA LEU A 660 -7.26 -10.26 13.79
C LEU A 660 -5.99 -10.54 12.97
N LEU A 661 -6.13 -10.73 11.66
CA LEU A 661 -5.01 -10.96 10.74
C LEU A 661 -4.32 -9.67 10.27
N LEU A 662 -4.85 -8.49 10.61
CA LEU A 662 -4.31 -7.19 10.17
C LEU A 662 -2.81 -7.01 10.47
N PRO A 663 -2.28 -7.33 11.67
CA PRO A 663 -0.85 -7.18 11.94
C PRO A 663 0.04 -8.01 11.00
N LEU A 664 -0.40 -9.22 10.67
CA LEU A 664 0.29 -10.08 9.72
C LEU A 664 0.20 -9.50 8.30
N GLN A 665 -0.99 -9.06 7.89
CA GLN A 665 -1.19 -8.44 6.59
C GLN A 665 -0.32 -7.19 6.42
N LEU A 666 -0.25 -6.31 7.44
CA LEU A 666 0.60 -5.11 7.43
C LEU A 666 2.06 -5.44 7.12
N LEU A 667 2.61 -6.50 7.74
CA LEU A 667 3.98 -6.93 7.48
C LEU A 667 4.16 -7.39 6.03
N PHE A 668 3.25 -8.24 5.53
CA PHE A 668 3.33 -8.82 4.19
C PHE A 668 3.09 -7.81 3.07
N THR A 669 2.27 -6.78 3.30
CA THR A 669 1.88 -5.83 2.25
C THR A 669 2.67 -4.52 2.29
N SER A 670 3.44 -4.26 3.34
CA SER A 670 4.16 -2.99 3.56
C SER A 670 5.06 -2.55 2.41
N PHE A 671 5.66 -3.50 1.70
CA PHE A 671 6.53 -3.19 0.56
C PHE A 671 5.77 -2.58 -0.63
N VAL A 672 4.51 -2.96 -0.86
CA VAL A 672 3.73 -2.52 -2.03
C VAL A 672 3.47 -1.00 -2.00
N PRO A 673 2.90 -0.41 -0.92
CA PRO A 673 2.71 1.05 -0.83
C PRO A 673 4.04 1.83 -0.93
N VAL A 674 5.13 1.31 -0.35
CA VAL A 674 6.45 1.94 -0.44
C VAL A 674 6.93 1.97 -1.89
N ALA A 675 6.83 0.85 -2.60
CA ALA A 675 7.21 0.76 -4.02
C ALA A 675 6.38 1.72 -4.88
N CYS A 676 5.07 1.80 -4.69
CA CYS A 676 4.19 2.72 -5.41
C CYS A 676 4.57 4.19 -5.20
N VAL A 677 4.65 4.62 -3.93
CA VAL A 677 4.94 6.03 -3.60
C VAL A 677 6.37 6.40 -4.01
N SER A 678 7.35 5.52 -3.75
CA SER A 678 8.74 5.73 -4.17
C SER A 678 8.85 5.86 -5.70
N SER A 679 8.12 5.03 -6.46
CA SER A 679 8.14 5.10 -7.93
C SER A 679 7.61 6.45 -8.43
N ILE A 680 6.52 6.97 -7.85
CA ILE A 680 5.99 8.30 -8.17
C ILE A 680 7.04 9.38 -7.85
N PHE A 681 7.67 9.32 -6.68
CA PHE A 681 8.71 10.28 -6.29
C PHE A 681 9.97 10.21 -7.16
N GLN A 682 10.32 9.05 -7.69
CA GLN A 682 11.40 8.92 -8.67
C GLN A 682 11.04 9.59 -10.00
N ILE A 683 9.77 9.49 -10.43
CA ILE A 683 9.29 10.09 -11.67
C ILE A 683 9.21 11.62 -11.56
N VAL A 684 8.49 12.16 -10.55
CA VAL A 684 8.18 13.60 -10.46
C VAL A 684 8.80 14.31 -9.25
N GLY A 685 9.29 13.58 -8.25
CA GLY A 685 9.81 14.14 -7.00
C GLY A 685 11.22 14.75 -7.14
N PRO A 686 11.77 15.28 -6.04
CA PRO A 686 13.08 15.92 -6.05
C PRO A 686 14.20 14.91 -6.31
N ILE A 687 15.27 15.36 -6.98
CA ILE A 687 16.50 14.57 -7.27
C ILE A 687 17.79 15.25 -6.77
N LYS A 688 17.70 16.50 -6.31
CA LYS A 688 18.86 17.29 -5.88
C LYS A 688 19.57 16.65 -4.68
N GLN A 689 18.86 15.91 -3.86
CA GLN A 689 19.38 15.26 -2.67
C GLN A 689 20.47 14.21 -2.97
N ILE A 690 20.50 13.65 -4.18
CA ILE A 690 21.47 12.61 -4.59
C ILE A 690 22.85 13.22 -4.92
N SER A 691 22.90 14.52 -5.21
CA SER A 691 24.15 15.25 -5.48
C SER A 691 24.59 16.13 -4.30
N GLN A 692 23.93 16.01 -3.15
CA GLN A 692 24.23 16.76 -1.94
C GLN A 692 24.61 15.82 -0.80
N ASN A 693 25.40 16.32 0.15
CA ASN A 693 25.74 15.59 1.36
C ASN A 693 24.65 15.78 2.42
N SER A 694 24.30 14.70 3.09
CA SER A 694 23.36 14.66 4.20
C SER A 694 23.95 13.84 5.34
N VAL A 695 23.21 13.74 6.44
CA VAL A 695 23.60 12.93 7.61
C VAL A 695 23.86 11.45 7.26
N TYR A 696 23.05 10.86 6.36
CA TYR A 696 23.13 9.43 6.00
C TYR A 696 23.77 9.16 4.63
N TYR A 697 24.15 10.19 3.88
CA TYR A 697 24.63 10.02 2.51
C TYR A 697 25.67 11.07 2.11
N SER A 698 26.74 10.64 1.43
CA SER A 698 27.75 11.54 0.85
C SER A 698 27.85 11.33 -0.66
N GLY A 699 27.30 12.28 -1.41
CA GLY A 699 27.41 12.34 -2.87
C GLY A 699 28.63 13.11 -3.36
N LYS A 700 29.24 13.93 -2.49
CA LYS A 700 30.44 14.74 -2.76
C LYS A 700 31.54 14.39 -1.76
N PRO A 701 32.82 14.37 -2.20
CA PRO A 701 33.93 14.11 -1.29
C PRO A 701 34.05 15.22 -0.24
N PRO A 702 34.54 14.91 0.98
CA PRO A 702 34.78 15.90 2.04
C PRO A 702 35.89 16.88 1.63
N LYS A 703 35.98 18.01 2.34
CA LYS A 703 37.07 18.95 2.10
C LYS A 703 38.32 18.46 2.83
N ARG A 704 39.40 18.26 2.10
CA ARG A 704 40.69 17.88 2.67
C ARG A 704 41.23 19.07 3.47
N SER A 705 41.32 18.92 4.78
CA SER A 705 41.92 19.92 5.66
C SER A 705 43.44 19.72 5.70
N GLU A 706 44.20 20.81 5.62
CA GLU A 706 45.68 20.78 5.70
C GLU A 706 46.19 20.47 7.11
N ASP A 707 45.38 20.76 8.15
CA ASP A 707 45.69 20.51 9.56
C ASP A 707 45.17 19.14 10.08
N LEU A 708 44.72 18.26 9.18
CA LEU A 708 44.11 16.98 9.56
C LEU A 708 45.15 16.00 10.08
N GLN A 709 45.04 15.58 11.34
CA GLN A 709 45.80 14.43 11.84
C GLN A 709 45.29 13.14 11.18
N LEU A 710 46.09 12.57 10.29
CA LEU A 710 45.74 11.37 9.56
C LEU A 710 45.77 10.14 10.48
N ALA A 711 44.62 9.49 10.61
CA ALA A 711 44.44 8.29 11.42
C ALA A 711 45.13 7.06 10.80
N HIS A 712 45.57 6.11 11.63
CA HIS A 712 46.06 4.83 11.12
C HIS A 712 44.91 3.99 10.55
N ILE A 713 45.06 3.48 9.33
CA ILE A 713 44.06 2.63 8.68
C ILE A 713 44.54 1.19 8.63
N THR A 714 43.74 0.26 9.14
CA THR A 714 43.97 -1.18 8.98
C THR A 714 43.05 -1.77 7.94
N ILE A 715 43.62 -2.37 6.90
CA ILE A 715 42.86 -3.04 5.85
C ILE A 715 42.65 -4.49 6.27
N GLN A 716 41.42 -4.83 6.64
CA GLN A 716 41.04 -6.16 7.10
C GLN A 716 40.44 -6.97 5.95
N ILE A 717 41.06 -8.11 5.63
CA ILE A 717 40.62 -8.98 4.52
C ILE A 717 40.39 -10.40 5.03
N ALA A 718 39.19 -10.94 4.83
CA ALA A 718 38.92 -12.34 5.12
C ALA A 718 39.33 -13.22 3.94
N VAL A 719 40.15 -14.24 4.19
CA VAL A 719 40.60 -15.20 3.17
C VAL A 719 40.35 -16.62 3.69
N TYR A 720 39.90 -17.50 2.81
CA TYR A 720 39.78 -18.94 3.01
C TYR A 720 40.53 -19.68 1.89
N THR A 721 39.82 -20.25 0.90
CA THR A 721 40.40 -21.10 -0.15
C THR A 721 40.65 -20.38 -1.47
N GLU A 722 40.52 -19.05 -1.51
CA GLU A 722 40.74 -18.25 -2.71
C GLU A 722 42.19 -18.39 -3.21
N GLY A 723 42.40 -18.41 -4.53
CA GLY A 723 43.73 -18.57 -5.12
C GLY A 723 44.62 -17.34 -4.93
N LEU A 724 45.91 -17.57 -4.63
CA LEU A 724 46.88 -16.49 -4.41
C LEU A 724 46.99 -15.57 -5.63
N HIS A 725 47.26 -16.13 -6.81
CA HIS A 725 47.50 -15.35 -8.03
C HIS A 725 46.22 -14.84 -8.71
N SER A 726 45.12 -15.61 -8.62
CA SER A 726 43.88 -15.26 -9.32
C SER A 726 43.01 -14.25 -8.57
N VAL A 727 43.07 -14.25 -7.23
CA VAL A 727 42.16 -13.46 -6.39
C VAL A 727 42.93 -12.51 -5.47
N ILE A 728 43.83 -13.04 -4.64
CA ILE A 728 44.48 -12.26 -3.58
C ILE A 728 45.45 -11.22 -4.15
N ASP A 729 46.38 -11.62 -5.01
CA ASP A 729 47.41 -10.75 -5.58
C ASP A 729 46.85 -9.48 -6.27
N PRO A 730 45.86 -9.57 -7.17
CA PRO A 730 45.34 -8.36 -7.80
C PRO A 730 44.56 -7.45 -6.81
N THR A 731 44.00 -7.98 -5.72
CA THR A 731 43.44 -7.18 -4.62
C THR A 731 44.53 -6.43 -3.86
N ILE A 732 45.62 -7.12 -3.51
CA ILE A 732 46.77 -6.53 -2.83
C ILE A 732 47.45 -5.45 -3.69
N LYS A 733 47.57 -5.64 -5.00
CA LYS A 733 48.12 -4.63 -5.93
C LYS A 733 47.29 -3.35 -5.93
N SER A 734 45.97 -3.48 -6.01
CA SER A 734 45.04 -2.33 -5.93
C SER A 734 45.16 -1.61 -4.58
N LEU A 735 45.28 -2.36 -3.48
CA LEU A 735 45.46 -1.80 -2.14
C LEU A 735 46.79 -1.08 -1.97
N LYS A 736 47.90 -1.66 -2.44
CA LYS A 736 49.22 -1.03 -2.34
C LYS A 736 49.28 0.31 -3.07
N ALA A 737 48.58 0.45 -4.20
CA ALA A 737 48.43 1.74 -4.89
C ALA A 737 47.69 2.77 -4.02
N ALA A 738 46.62 2.36 -3.33
CA ALA A 738 45.88 3.23 -2.42
C ALA A 738 46.68 3.60 -1.16
N MET A 739 47.35 2.63 -0.55
CA MET A 739 48.24 2.82 0.60
C MET A 739 49.36 3.80 0.29
N SER A 740 50.06 3.60 -0.84
CA SER A 740 51.16 4.48 -1.25
C SER A 740 50.68 5.93 -1.45
N THR A 741 49.46 6.12 -1.94
CA THR A 741 48.88 7.46 -2.06
C THR A 741 48.59 8.09 -0.71
N TYR A 742 48.05 7.33 0.24
CA TYR A 742 47.77 7.80 1.59
C TYR A 742 49.04 8.08 2.41
N GLU A 743 50.06 7.23 2.30
CA GLU A 743 51.35 7.39 2.98
C GLU A 743 52.12 8.59 2.47
N ARG A 744 52.07 8.89 1.16
CA ARG A 744 52.64 10.12 0.57
C ARG A 744 52.03 11.39 1.16
N GLN A 745 50.81 11.31 1.68
CA GLN A 745 50.09 12.43 2.30
C GLN A 745 50.36 12.52 3.82
N GLY A 746 51.20 11.64 4.39
CA GLY A 746 51.55 11.61 5.81
C GLY A 746 50.70 10.65 6.66
N GLY A 747 49.79 9.89 6.04
CA GLY A 747 49.02 8.85 6.72
C GLY A 747 49.83 7.58 6.94
N THR A 748 49.29 6.65 7.74
CA THR A 748 49.89 5.33 7.93
C THR A 748 48.83 4.25 7.73
N SER A 749 49.24 3.11 7.15
CA SER A 749 48.32 2.01 6.90
C SER A 749 49.00 0.65 6.97
N ASN A 750 48.27 -0.39 7.35
CA ASN A 750 48.73 -1.77 7.33
C ASN A 750 47.68 -2.71 6.72
N ILE A 751 48.10 -3.88 6.24
CA ILE A 751 47.21 -4.92 5.74
C ILE A 751 47.17 -6.05 6.76
N PHE A 752 45.96 -6.42 7.19
CA PHE A 752 45.70 -7.51 8.11
C PHE A 752 44.78 -8.56 7.47
N ILE A 753 45.36 -9.70 7.10
CA ILE A 753 44.63 -10.82 6.49
C ILE A 753 44.20 -11.83 7.56
N ASN A 754 42.90 -12.08 7.63
CA ASN A 754 42.31 -13.15 8.43
C ASN A 754 42.25 -14.42 7.59
N ASP A 755 43.40 -15.10 7.43
CA ASP A 755 43.54 -16.26 6.55
C ASP A 755 43.13 -17.57 7.26
N ASP A 756 41.86 -17.92 7.11
CA ASP A 756 41.28 -19.17 7.63
C ASP A 756 41.68 -20.41 6.82
N GLY A 757 42.30 -20.21 5.66
CA GLY A 757 42.73 -21.24 4.72
C GLY A 757 44.17 -21.69 4.89
N MET A 758 45.04 -20.92 5.53
CA MET A 758 46.46 -21.22 5.69
C MET A 758 46.74 -22.62 6.28
N GLN A 759 45.89 -23.08 7.20
CA GLN A 759 45.98 -24.42 7.80
C GLN A 759 45.09 -25.48 7.12
N VAL A 760 44.45 -25.15 6.00
CA VAL A 760 43.49 -25.98 5.26
C VAL A 760 43.99 -26.35 3.86
N ILE A 761 44.62 -25.41 3.15
CA ILE A 761 45.21 -25.60 1.81
C ILE A 761 46.44 -26.52 1.85
N SER A 762 46.98 -26.87 0.68
CA SER A 762 48.18 -27.69 0.59
C SER A 762 49.36 -27.02 1.30
N LYS A 763 50.34 -27.80 1.78
CA LYS A 763 51.48 -27.22 2.50
C LYS A 763 52.32 -26.35 1.59
N GLU A 764 52.42 -26.73 0.32
CA GLU A 764 53.10 -25.99 -0.73
C GLU A 764 52.43 -24.63 -0.96
N ASP A 765 51.11 -24.59 -1.15
CA ASP A 765 50.36 -23.33 -1.35
C ASP A 765 50.39 -22.44 -0.10
N ALA A 766 50.37 -23.05 1.09
CA ALA A 766 50.46 -22.32 2.36
C ALA A 766 51.83 -21.65 2.53
N LEU A 767 52.92 -22.35 2.20
CA LEU A 767 54.27 -21.78 2.23
C LEU A 767 54.42 -20.65 1.21
N GLU A 768 53.96 -20.86 -0.02
CA GLU A 768 53.97 -19.81 -1.06
C GLU A 768 53.20 -18.57 -0.60
N ARG A 769 52.02 -18.76 0.01
CA ARG A 769 51.21 -17.66 0.55
C ARG A 769 51.89 -16.95 1.72
N GLN A 770 52.53 -17.68 2.63
CA GLN A 770 53.30 -17.08 3.74
C GLN A 770 54.49 -16.27 3.25
N ASP A 771 55.22 -16.78 2.26
CA ASP A 771 56.34 -16.07 1.66
C ASP A 771 55.86 -14.82 0.92
N TYR A 772 54.74 -14.90 0.21
CA TYR A 772 54.08 -13.75 -0.40
C TYR A 772 53.70 -12.70 0.65
N TYR A 773 53.06 -13.09 1.76
CA TYR A 773 52.70 -12.17 2.84
C TYR A 773 53.92 -11.52 3.48
N ARG A 774 55.00 -12.29 3.70
CA ARG A 774 56.27 -11.77 4.23
C ARG A 774 56.88 -10.74 3.28
N ASN A 775 56.95 -11.06 1.99
CA ASN A 775 57.55 -10.17 0.97
C ASN A 775 56.77 -8.86 0.79
N HIS A 776 55.47 -8.85 1.07
CA HIS A 776 54.61 -7.67 0.97
C HIS A 776 54.37 -6.95 2.30
N SER A 777 55.00 -7.38 3.39
CA SER A 777 54.81 -6.84 4.76
C SER A 777 53.35 -6.89 5.20
N ILE A 778 52.71 -8.04 5.04
CA ILE A 778 51.31 -8.27 5.37
C ILE A 778 51.21 -9.03 6.70
N GLY A 779 50.43 -8.51 7.63
CA GLY A 779 50.04 -9.20 8.85
C GLY A 779 48.99 -10.26 8.56
N TRP A 780 49.09 -11.43 9.17
CA TRP A 780 48.11 -12.48 9.02
C TRP A 780 47.91 -13.29 10.29
N VAL A 781 46.68 -13.78 10.48
CA VAL A 781 46.32 -14.74 11.54
C VAL A 781 45.54 -15.87 10.90
N SER A 782 45.89 -17.10 11.25
CA SER A 782 45.20 -18.31 10.86
C SER A 782 44.84 -19.15 12.07
N ARG A 783 43.56 -19.50 12.16
CA ARG A 783 43.03 -20.41 13.17
C ARG A 783 43.06 -21.87 12.68
N PRO A 784 43.06 -22.84 13.59
CA PRO A 784 43.11 -24.25 13.23
C PRO A 784 41.99 -24.75 12.32
N LYS A 785 42.27 -25.82 11.56
CA LYS A 785 41.27 -26.56 10.78
C LYS A 785 40.15 -27.08 11.68
N HIS A 786 38.91 -27.02 11.20
CA HIS A 786 37.76 -27.56 11.91
C HIS A 786 37.95 -29.05 12.22
N ASN A 787 37.65 -29.48 13.45
CA ASN A 787 37.87 -30.82 14.00
C ASN A 787 39.35 -31.25 14.12
N LYS A 788 40.32 -30.33 14.05
CA LYS A 788 41.72 -30.64 14.38
C LYS A 788 41.82 -30.99 15.87
N ILE A 789 42.44 -32.12 16.18
CA ILE A 789 42.74 -32.52 17.57
C ILE A 789 43.88 -31.63 18.05
N MET A 790 43.64 -30.91 19.14
CA MET A 790 44.58 -30.01 19.79
C MET A 790 45.51 -30.78 20.74
N GLU A 791 46.59 -30.12 21.19
CA GLU A 791 47.56 -30.71 22.12
C GLU A 791 46.93 -31.13 23.46
N ASN A 792 45.80 -30.51 23.84
CA ASN A 792 45.01 -30.87 25.02
C ASN A 792 44.07 -32.06 24.80
N GLY A 793 44.07 -32.69 23.61
CA GLY A 793 43.19 -33.81 23.24
C GLY A 793 41.79 -33.43 22.79
N GLU A 794 41.40 -32.15 22.88
CA GLU A 794 40.09 -31.66 22.45
C GLU A 794 40.06 -31.33 20.96
N LYS A 795 38.88 -31.43 20.33
CA LYS A 795 38.68 -31.04 18.92
C LYS A 795 38.39 -29.55 18.83
N PHE A 796 39.10 -28.85 17.96
CA PHE A 796 38.81 -27.43 17.69
C PHE A 796 37.60 -27.26 16.78
N ILE A 797 36.57 -26.62 17.31
CA ILE A 797 35.32 -26.36 16.61
C ILE A 797 35.32 -24.92 16.12
N ARG A 798 35.42 -24.72 14.80
CA ARG A 798 35.12 -23.40 14.19
C ARG A 798 33.64 -23.09 14.41
N ALA A 799 33.36 -22.10 15.24
CA ALA A 799 32.01 -21.68 15.60
C ALA A 799 31.27 -21.02 14.42
N GLY A 800 29.94 -21.05 14.47
CA GLY A 800 29.05 -20.40 13.52
C GLY A 800 28.79 -21.18 12.23
N ARG A 801 27.59 -20.96 11.67
CA ARG A 801 27.14 -21.58 10.41
C ARG A 801 27.91 -21.03 9.21
N PHE A 802 28.13 -19.71 9.23
CA PHE A 802 29.01 -19.02 8.32
C PHE A 802 30.32 -18.71 9.05
N LYS A 803 31.41 -19.34 8.59
CA LYS A 803 32.69 -19.34 9.30
C LYS A 803 33.43 -18.00 9.24
N LYS A 804 32.97 -17.02 8.44
CA LYS A 804 33.59 -15.69 8.29
C LYS A 804 33.53 -14.90 9.60
N ALA A 805 32.34 -14.73 10.19
CA ALA A 805 32.15 -13.99 11.44
C ALA A 805 33.04 -14.50 12.58
N SER A 806 33.09 -15.82 12.78
CA SER A 806 33.94 -16.43 13.81
C SER A 806 35.43 -16.34 13.48
N ASN A 807 35.80 -16.25 12.19
CA ASN A 807 37.19 -16.01 11.78
C ASN A 807 37.61 -14.58 12.14
N LEU A 808 36.80 -13.60 11.74
CA LEU A 808 37.00 -12.20 12.07
C LEU A 808 37.12 -11.99 13.58
N ASN A 809 36.21 -12.59 14.37
CA ASN A 809 36.28 -12.53 15.82
C ASN A 809 37.57 -13.15 16.38
N TYR A 810 37.96 -14.34 15.92
CA TYR A 810 39.19 -15.00 16.37
C TYR A 810 40.42 -14.11 16.12
N CYS A 811 40.53 -13.57 14.92
CA CYS A 811 41.65 -12.73 14.55
C CYS A 811 41.65 -11.38 15.29
N LEU A 812 40.48 -10.75 15.48
CA LEU A 812 40.34 -9.52 16.25
C LEU A 812 40.64 -9.74 17.73
N ARG A 813 40.38 -10.93 18.30
CA ARG A 813 40.80 -11.26 19.67
C ARG A 813 42.31 -11.34 19.82
N VAL A 814 43.00 -11.98 18.86
CA VAL A 814 44.47 -12.02 18.83
C VAL A 814 45.01 -10.59 18.75
N ALA A 815 44.51 -9.78 17.81
CA ALA A 815 44.93 -8.39 17.66
C ALA A 815 44.66 -7.55 18.92
N LYS A 816 43.47 -7.72 19.54
CA LYS A 816 43.13 -7.07 20.81
C LYS A 816 44.05 -7.50 21.95
N SER A 817 44.40 -8.78 22.05
CA SER A 817 45.32 -9.27 23.08
C SER A 817 46.71 -8.66 22.95
N ILE A 818 47.17 -8.40 21.71
CA ILE A 818 48.43 -7.70 21.45
C ILE A 818 48.31 -6.25 21.93
N ASP A 819 47.24 -5.57 21.52
CA ASP A 819 46.94 -4.19 21.92
C ASP A 819 46.83 -4.02 23.44
N ASP A 820 46.15 -4.95 24.12
CA ASP A 820 45.97 -4.96 25.56
C ASP A 820 47.30 -5.21 26.29
N GLY A 821 48.15 -6.11 25.78
CA GLY A 821 49.50 -6.34 26.32
C GLY A 821 50.41 -5.11 26.22
N ILE A 822 50.32 -4.37 25.11
CA ILE A 822 51.07 -3.12 24.91
C ILE A 822 50.53 -2.02 25.82
N LYS A 823 49.21 -1.82 25.86
CA LYS A 823 48.57 -0.70 26.58
C LYS A 823 48.52 -0.91 28.10
N PHE A 824 48.15 -2.09 28.56
CA PHE A 824 47.90 -2.39 29.97
C PHE A 824 49.10 -3.03 30.66
N ASP A 825 49.78 -3.98 30.00
CA ASP A 825 50.90 -4.70 30.59
C ASP A 825 52.26 -4.04 30.32
N GLY A 826 52.31 -3.08 29.38
CA GLY A 826 53.52 -2.33 29.04
C GLY A 826 54.58 -3.18 28.34
N LEU A 827 54.17 -4.30 27.75
CA LEU A 827 55.02 -5.23 27.02
C LEU A 827 55.44 -4.63 25.67
N THR A 828 56.57 -5.09 25.13
CA THR A 828 56.93 -4.77 23.75
C THR A 828 55.95 -5.44 22.76
N TYR A 829 55.88 -4.95 21.52
CA TYR A 829 55.03 -5.58 20.49
C TYR A 829 55.36 -7.06 20.31
N GLU A 830 56.64 -7.41 20.32
CA GLU A 830 57.11 -8.78 20.09
C GLU A 830 56.76 -9.72 21.25
N GLU A 831 56.91 -9.25 22.50
CA GLU A 831 56.45 -9.99 23.68
C GLU A 831 54.92 -10.17 23.70
N SER A 832 54.18 -9.11 23.36
CA SER A 832 52.71 -9.14 23.28
C SER A 832 52.22 -10.06 22.17
N PHE A 833 52.89 -10.05 21.01
CA PHE A 833 52.62 -10.95 19.89
C PHE A 833 52.83 -12.41 20.28
N ILE A 834 53.97 -12.73 20.90
CA ILE A 834 54.26 -14.10 21.37
C ILE A 834 53.22 -14.55 22.41
N ASN A 835 52.86 -13.67 23.34
CA ASN A 835 51.86 -13.98 24.38
C ASN A 835 50.46 -14.18 23.77
N ALA A 836 50.03 -13.33 22.85
CA ALA A 836 48.74 -13.43 22.18
C ALA A 836 48.63 -14.73 21.36
N VAL A 837 49.67 -15.07 20.57
CA VAL A 837 49.69 -16.30 19.78
C VAL A 837 49.72 -17.55 20.67
N LYS A 838 50.42 -17.51 21.81
CA LYS A 838 50.41 -18.61 22.80
C LYS A 838 49.09 -18.74 23.55
N SER A 839 48.39 -17.63 23.77
CA SER A 839 47.12 -17.62 24.51
C SER A 839 45.97 -18.26 23.72
N GLU A 840 46.02 -18.20 22.39
CA GLU A 840 44.99 -18.75 21.51
C GLU A 840 45.43 -20.11 20.95
N VAL A 841 44.61 -21.14 21.21
CA VAL A 841 44.99 -22.54 21.00
C VAL A 841 45.19 -22.86 19.51
N GLY A 842 46.41 -23.29 19.14
CA GLY A 842 46.76 -23.69 17.77
C GLY A 842 46.82 -22.54 16.76
N CYS A 843 46.88 -21.29 17.25
CA CYS A 843 47.00 -20.09 16.44
C CYS A 843 48.32 -20.09 15.63
N GLN A 844 48.24 -19.77 14.35
CA GLN A 844 49.40 -19.40 13.53
C GLN A 844 49.25 -17.94 13.11
N ALA A 845 50.29 -17.15 13.24
CA ALA A 845 50.26 -15.75 12.87
C ALA A 845 51.64 -15.28 12.43
N GLY A 846 51.70 -14.20 11.67
CA GLY A 846 52.94 -13.58 11.23
C GLY A 846 52.73 -12.15 10.75
N GLY A 847 53.79 -11.33 10.76
CA GLY A 847 53.73 -9.92 10.37
C GLY A 847 53.13 -9.00 11.44
N GLU A 848 52.77 -7.78 11.03
CA GLU A 848 52.23 -6.76 11.91
C GLU A 848 50.69 -6.86 12.02
N ILE A 849 50.16 -7.07 13.23
CA ILE A 849 48.73 -7.34 13.54
C ILE A 849 48.18 -6.26 14.48
N THR A 850 48.54 -5.00 14.23
CA THR A 850 48.02 -3.84 14.95
C THR A 850 46.72 -3.38 14.29
N ILE A 851 45.75 -2.92 15.11
CA ILE A 851 44.49 -2.35 14.62
C ILE A 851 44.52 -0.84 14.79
N GLY A 852 44.32 -0.12 13.69
CA GLY A 852 44.20 1.34 13.66
C GLY A 852 42.88 1.87 14.21
N ASP A 853 42.73 3.19 14.19
CA ASP A 853 41.48 3.85 14.59
C ASP A 853 40.34 3.53 13.61
N ILE A 854 40.68 3.25 12.35
CA ILE A 854 39.75 2.95 11.26
C ILE A 854 40.13 1.62 10.60
N ILE A 855 39.14 0.76 10.40
CA ILE A 855 39.28 -0.53 9.71
C ILE A 855 38.61 -0.44 8.36
N LEU A 856 39.31 -0.74 7.27
CA LEU A 856 38.70 -0.97 5.97
C LEU A 856 38.43 -2.47 5.80
N GLN A 857 37.15 -2.87 5.87
CA GLN A 857 36.73 -4.26 5.71
C GLN A 857 36.48 -4.57 4.22
N LEU A 858 37.23 -5.54 3.68
CA LEU A 858 37.13 -5.97 2.28
C LEU A 858 37.03 -7.49 2.13
N ASP A 859 36.51 -7.90 0.99
CA ASP A 859 36.58 -9.29 0.54
C ASP A 859 37.82 -9.51 -0.35
N ALA A 860 38.26 -10.77 -0.44
CA ALA A 860 39.51 -11.13 -1.11
C ALA A 860 39.53 -10.82 -2.62
N ASP A 861 38.36 -10.63 -3.25
CA ASP A 861 38.14 -10.37 -4.67
C ASP A 861 37.76 -8.91 -4.99
N THR A 862 38.02 -7.99 -4.07
CA THR A 862 37.67 -6.57 -4.22
C THR A 862 38.73 -5.76 -4.99
N ARG A 863 38.31 -4.70 -5.69
CA ARG A 863 39.20 -3.61 -6.15
C ARG A 863 38.80 -2.30 -5.50
N VAL A 864 39.80 -1.47 -5.17
CA VAL A 864 39.60 -0.18 -4.49
C VAL A 864 40.17 0.99 -5.31
N PRO A 865 39.61 2.21 -5.16
CA PRO A 865 40.19 3.42 -5.76
C PRO A 865 41.48 3.85 -5.04
N GLU A 866 42.42 4.45 -5.77
CA GLU A 866 43.72 4.88 -5.21
C GLU A 866 43.61 5.97 -4.13
N ASP A 867 42.62 6.87 -4.19
CA ASP A 867 42.53 8.02 -3.27
C ASP A 867 41.43 7.85 -2.21
N CYS A 868 40.94 6.62 -1.99
CA CYS A 868 39.77 6.39 -1.14
C CYS A 868 40.04 6.59 0.36
N PHE A 869 41.29 6.41 0.82
CA PHE A 869 41.65 6.45 2.24
C PHE A 869 41.54 7.86 2.81
N LEU A 870 42.10 8.86 2.12
CA LEU A 870 42.08 10.24 2.60
C LEU A 870 40.66 10.77 2.71
N ASP A 871 39.82 10.49 1.72
CA ASP A 871 38.42 10.89 1.73
C ASP A 871 37.66 10.22 2.88
N ALA A 872 37.87 8.91 3.11
CA ALA A 872 37.21 8.20 4.22
C ALA A 872 37.64 8.71 5.60
N VAL A 873 38.94 8.97 5.80
CA VAL A 873 39.46 9.50 7.07
C VAL A 873 38.98 10.92 7.31
N SER A 874 38.98 11.77 6.28
CA SER A 874 38.44 13.13 6.38
C SER A 874 36.96 13.11 6.77
N GLU A 875 36.17 12.25 6.12
CA GLU A 875 34.74 12.08 6.41
C GLU A 875 34.48 11.58 7.84
N MET A 876 35.26 10.60 8.31
CA MET A 876 35.13 10.11 9.69
C MET A 876 35.64 11.10 10.72
N ASN A 877 36.63 11.94 10.41
CA ASN A 877 37.10 12.95 11.35
C ASN A 877 36.10 14.12 11.49
N GLU A 878 35.54 14.60 10.36
CA GLU A 878 34.48 15.63 10.34
C GLU A 878 33.16 15.14 10.96
N SER A 879 32.93 13.82 11.03
CA SER A 879 31.69 13.23 11.52
C SER A 879 31.96 12.12 12.54
N PRO A 880 32.27 12.47 13.80
CA PRO A 880 32.58 11.49 14.85
C PRO A 880 31.44 10.50 15.12
N GLU A 881 30.21 10.84 14.76
CA GLU A 881 29.03 10.00 14.90
C GLU A 881 28.91 8.85 13.92
N VAL A 882 29.68 8.89 12.84
CA VAL A 882 29.67 7.84 11.82
C VAL A 882 30.51 6.67 12.31
N ALA A 883 29.86 5.52 12.45
CA ALA A 883 30.50 4.26 12.78
C ALA A 883 30.89 3.48 11.52
N ILE A 884 30.09 3.58 10.46
CA ILE A 884 30.28 2.84 9.21
C ILE A 884 30.12 3.78 8.02
N LEU A 885 31.12 3.79 7.14
CA LEU A 885 31.04 4.34 5.79
C LEU A 885 30.92 3.19 4.80
N GLN A 886 29.73 2.96 4.25
CA GLN A 886 29.49 1.94 3.23
C GLN A 886 29.67 2.57 1.85
N HIS A 887 30.64 2.07 1.08
CA HIS A 887 30.83 2.53 -0.30
C HIS A 887 29.92 1.79 -1.27
N GLN A 888 29.44 2.53 -2.27
CA GLN A 888 28.85 1.94 -3.47
C GLN A 888 29.90 1.11 -4.19
N ALA A 889 29.55 -0.13 -4.52
CA ALA A 889 30.37 -1.02 -5.33
C ALA A 889 29.74 -1.19 -6.73
N ALA A 890 30.59 -1.36 -7.74
CA ALA A 890 30.19 -1.74 -9.08
C ALA A 890 30.45 -3.24 -9.30
N PRO A 891 29.58 -3.95 -10.05
CA PRO A 891 29.81 -5.35 -10.34
C PRO A 891 31.01 -5.52 -11.29
N MET A 892 31.98 -6.33 -10.87
CA MET A 892 33.13 -6.77 -11.63
C MET A 892 32.74 -8.01 -12.44
N LEU A 893 32.83 -7.91 -13.77
CA LEU A 893 32.57 -9.02 -14.68
C LEU A 893 33.85 -9.82 -14.91
N VAL A 894 33.75 -11.14 -14.80
CA VAL A 894 34.87 -12.08 -14.96
C VAL A 894 34.60 -13.05 -16.10
N ALA A 895 33.38 -13.59 -16.23
CA ALA A 895 33.04 -14.64 -17.21
C ALA A 895 32.40 -14.11 -18.52
N PHE A 896 31.83 -12.91 -18.49
CA PHE A 896 31.12 -12.21 -19.56
C PHE A 896 29.96 -13.02 -20.20
N ASN A 897 29.29 -13.88 -19.42
CA ASN A 897 28.18 -14.71 -19.90
C ASN A 897 26.79 -14.05 -19.68
N TYR A 898 25.73 -14.59 -20.28
CA TYR A 898 24.37 -14.02 -20.19
C TYR A 898 23.86 -13.92 -18.74
N TRP A 899 24.12 -14.95 -17.92
CA TRP A 899 23.72 -15.00 -16.53
C TRP A 899 24.41 -13.91 -15.70
N GLU A 900 25.73 -13.83 -15.80
CA GLU A 900 26.56 -12.86 -15.09
C GLU A 900 26.18 -11.42 -15.49
N ASN A 901 25.94 -11.17 -16.78
CA ASN A 901 25.47 -9.88 -17.26
C ASN A 901 24.08 -9.51 -16.69
N GLY A 902 23.16 -10.48 -16.60
CA GLY A 902 21.83 -10.27 -16.01
C GLY A 902 21.88 -9.95 -14.52
N ILE A 903 22.70 -10.67 -13.75
CA ILE A 903 22.92 -10.41 -12.32
C ILE A 903 23.69 -9.10 -12.12
N ALA A 904 24.65 -8.75 -12.97
CA ALA A 904 25.33 -7.47 -12.92
C ALA A 904 24.35 -6.31 -13.18
N HIS A 905 23.43 -6.44 -14.14
CA HIS A 905 22.38 -5.45 -14.37
C HIS A 905 21.43 -5.34 -13.15
N PHE A 906 21.01 -6.47 -12.57
CA PHE A 906 20.22 -6.50 -11.33
C PHE A 906 20.93 -5.81 -10.15
N THR A 907 22.21 -6.09 -9.96
CA THR A 907 23.05 -5.54 -8.91
C THR A 907 23.19 -4.02 -9.06
N LYS A 908 23.41 -3.52 -10.29
CA LYS A 908 23.41 -2.08 -10.59
C LYS A 908 22.07 -1.43 -10.25
N MET A 909 20.95 -2.10 -10.56
CA MET A 909 19.62 -1.60 -10.23
C MET A 909 19.41 -1.46 -8.71
N ILE A 910 19.85 -2.46 -7.93
CA ILE A 910 19.81 -2.41 -6.46
C ILE A 910 20.66 -1.25 -5.92
N TYR A 911 21.92 -1.13 -6.32
CA TYR A 911 22.79 -0.06 -5.82
C TYR A 911 22.26 1.33 -6.17
N PHE A 912 21.66 1.49 -7.34
CA PHE A 912 21.04 2.75 -7.74
C PHE A 912 19.78 3.06 -6.94
N ALA A 913 18.99 2.05 -6.57
CA ALA A 913 17.87 2.20 -5.64
C ALA A 913 18.33 2.56 -4.22
N ILE A 914 19.38 1.90 -3.70
CA ILE A 914 20.00 2.22 -2.40
C ILE A 914 20.50 3.67 -2.40
N ARG A 915 21.15 4.10 -3.48
CA ARG A 915 21.59 5.50 -3.67
C ARG A 915 20.43 6.48 -3.54
N TYR A 916 19.30 6.21 -4.19
CA TYR A 916 18.11 7.07 -4.10
C TYR A 916 17.57 7.15 -2.67
N ILE A 917 17.41 6.00 -2.01
CA ILE A 917 16.78 5.89 -0.69
C ILE A 917 17.67 6.51 0.39
N CYS A 918 18.98 6.22 0.39
CA CYS A 918 19.94 6.80 1.33
C CYS A 918 20.11 8.31 1.09
N GLY A 919 20.23 8.74 -0.18
CA GLY A 919 20.28 10.16 -0.54
C GLY A 919 19.02 10.93 -0.15
N SER A 920 17.89 10.22 -0.02
CA SER A 920 16.60 10.78 0.40
C SER A 920 16.38 10.80 1.92
N GLY A 921 17.34 10.34 2.72
CA GLY A 921 17.33 10.44 4.19
C GLY A 921 17.16 9.12 4.95
N GLU A 922 17.35 7.97 4.30
CA GLU A 922 17.37 6.67 4.97
C GLU A 922 18.77 6.26 5.43
N THR A 923 18.85 5.38 6.42
CA THR A 923 20.11 4.74 6.83
C THR A 923 20.61 3.76 5.78
N SER A 924 21.93 3.68 5.60
CA SER A 924 22.54 2.75 4.66
C SER A 924 22.43 1.29 5.10
N PRO A 925 22.14 0.34 4.18
CA PRO A 925 22.32 -1.08 4.45
C PRO A 925 23.81 -1.39 4.55
N PHE A 926 24.20 -2.23 5.51
CA PHE A 926 25.58 -2.68 5.69
C PHE A 926 25.74 -4.10 5.16
N VAL A 927 26.72 -4.31 4.26
CA VAL A 927 26.92 -5.57 3.51
C VAL A 927 28.25 -6.25 3.87
N GLY A 928 28.99 -5.77 4.87
CA GLY A 928 30.16 -6.48 5.41
C GLY A 928 31.44 -6.44 4.57
N HIS A 929 31.46 -5.66 3.49
CA HIS A 929 32.62 -5.39 2.63
C HIS A 929 32.52 -3.98 2.04
N ASN A 930 33.61 -3.48 1.46
CA ASN A 930 33.70 -2.12 0.90
C ASN A 930 33.30 -1.04 1.91
N ALA A 931 33.64 -1.25 3.19
CA ALA A 931 33.19 -0.41 4.28
C ALA A 931 34.33 -0.02 5.21
N PHE A 932 34.40 1.27 5.54
CA PHE A 932 35.26 1.74 6.62
C PHE A 932 34.47 1.69 7.93
N LEU A 933 35.08 1.12 8.96
CA LEU A 933 34.52 0.90 10.28
C LEU A 933 35.35 1.65 11.31
N ARG A 934 34.71 2.35 12.23
CA ARG A 934 35.39 3.01 13.35
C ARG A 934 35.64 2.02 14.48
N TRP A 935 36.90 1.80 14.84
CA TRP A 935 37.27 0.80 15.85
C TRP A 935 36.68 1.11 17.24
N SER A 936 36.64 2.39 17.65
CA SER A 936 36.03 2.79 18.92
C SER A 936 34.53 2.49 18.99
N ALA A 937 33.79 2.68 17.90
CA ALA A 937 32.36 2.38 17.84
C ALA A 937 32.08 0.86 17.91
N MET A 938 32.92 0.04 17.25
CA MET A 938 32.84 -1.41 17.34
C MET A 938 33.06 -1.92 18.76
N ASN A 939 34.01 -1.31 19.50
CA ASN A 939 34.27 -1.66 20.89
C ASN A 939 33.13 -1.28 21.85
N GLU A 940 32.26 -0.32 21.53
CA GLU A 940 31.09 0.02 22.35
C GLU A 940 29.96 -1.01 22.25
N VAL A 941 29.88 -1.75 21.15
CA VAL A 941 28.79 -2.71 20.88
C VAL A 941 29.23 -4.18 20.99
N VAL A 942 30.48 -4.42 21.39
CA VAL A 942 31.02 -5.76 21.63
C VAL A 942 30.22 -6.48 22.71
N PHE A 943 30.00 -7.78 22.54
CA PHE A 943 29.32 -8.63 23.51
C PHE A 943 30.15 -9.87 23.81
N GLN A 944 29.78 -10.59 24.86
CA GLN A 944 30.43 -11.86 25.21
C GLN A 944 29.57 -13.04 24.76
N ASN A 945 30.20 -14.06 24.18
CA ASN A 945 29.53 -15.32 23.86
C ASN A 945 29.29 -16.17 25.13
N GLU A 946 28.64 -17.33 24.97
CA GLU A 946 28.38 -18.27 26.07
C GLU A 946 29.65 -18.78 26.76
N GLN A 947 30.81 -18.68 26.09
CA GLN A 947 32.13 -19.06 26.59
C GLN A 947 32.89 -17.89 27.25
N GLY A 948 32.25 -16.71 27.39
CA GLY A 948 32.86 -15.51 27.98
C GLY A 948 33.86 -14.77 27.08
N GLN A 949 34.01 -15.17 25.82
CA GLN A 949 34.91 -14.54 24.86
C GLN A 949 34.27 -13.30 24.22
N TYR A 950 35.08 -12.28 23.95
CA TYR A 950 34.62 -11.09 23.23
C TYR A 950 34.32 -11.42 21.76
N CYS A 951 33.11 -11.08 21.33
CA CYS A 951 32.63 -11.21 19.96
C CYS A 951 32.19 -9.83 19.44
N TYR A 952 32.79 -9.43 18.32
CA TYR A 952 32.38 -8.24 17.59
C TYR A 952 31.22 -8.60 16.68
N TRP A 953 31.40 -9.65 15.90
CA TRP A 953 30.43 -10.22 14.97
C TRP A 953 29.61 -11.31 15.64
N SER A 954 28.35 -11.42 15.26
CA SER A 954 27.51 -12.53 15.70
C SER A 954 27.97 -13.84 15.03
N GLU A 955 28.38 -14.82 15.83
CA GLU A 955 28.74 -16.16 15.34
C GLU A 955 27.52 -17.06 15.14
N SER A 956 26.41 -16.79 15.84
CA SER A 956 25.19 -17.60 15.74
C SER A 956 24.35 -17.26 14.51
N HIS A 957 24.28 -15.97 14.16
CA HIS A 957 23.42 -15.46 13.09
C HIS A 957 24.05 -15.57 11.69
N VAL A 958 23.22 -15.87 10.69
CA VAL A 958 23.62 -15.89 9.26
C VAL A 958 23.75 -14.47 8.66
N SER A 959 23.14 -13.46 9.29
CA SER A 959 23.21 -12.06 8.87
C SER A 959 24.00 -11.23 9.88
N GLU A 960 25.28 -11.54 10.07
CA GLU A 960 26.16 -10.91 11.05
C GLU A 960 26.37 -9.41 10.81
N ASP A 961 26.41 -8.99 9.53
CA ASP A 961 26.50 -7.58 9.12
C ASP A 961 25.28 -6.81 9.55
N PHE A 962 24.10 -7.36 9.26
CA PHE A 962 22.88 -6.71 9.65
C PHE A 962 22.75 -6.60 11.18
N ASP A 963 23.12 -7.64 11.94
CA ASP A 963 23.18 -7.61 13.41
C ASP A 963 24.13 -6.51 13.94
N MET A 964 25.35 -6.41 13.41
CA MET A 964 26.32 -5.37 13.78
C MET A 964 25.75 -3.97 13.51
N SER A 965 25.21 -3.75 12.30
CA SER A 965 24.63 -2.46 11.91
C SER A 965 23.46 -2.08 12.82
N LEU A 966 22.62 -3.05 13.18
CA LEU A 966 21.45 -2.85 14.03
C LEU A 966 21.86 -2.49 15.45
N ARG A 967 22.87 -3.18 16.02
CA ARG A 967 23.42 -2.86 17.34
C ARG A 967 24.01 -1.45 17.39
N LEU A 968 24.73 -1.04 16.35
CA LEU A 968 25.28 0.33 16.25
C LEU A 968 24.18 1.39 16.15
N GLN A 969 23.18 1.17 15.29
CA GLN A 969 22.06 2.09 15.10
C GLN A 969 21.18 2.20 16.35
N VAL A 970 20.93 1.09 17.06
CA VAL A 970 20.22 1.07 18.35
C VAL A 970 20.98 1.89 19.41
N ASN A 971 22.32 1.88 19.37
CA ASN A 971 23.18 2.70 20.24
C ASN A 971 23.35 4.17 19.80
N GLY A 972 22.73 4.55 18.67
CA GLY A 972 22.69 5.92 18.16
C GLY A 972 23.79 6.29 17.17
N PHE A 973 24.62 5.33 16.73
CA PHE A 973 25.61 5.56 15.67
C PHE A 973 24.97 5.66 14.29
N ILE A 974 25.71 6.26 13.35
CA ILE A 974 25.26 6.45 11.97
C ILE A 974 26.00 5.50 11.02
N VAL A 975 25.24 4.88 10.13
CA VAL A 975 25.73 4.17 8.94
C VAL A 975 25.46 5.07 7.74
N ARG A 976 26.52 5.49 7.04
CA ARG A 976 26.45 6.48 5.96
C ARG A 976 26.85 5.84 4.63
N TYR A 977 26.06 6.10 3.59
CA TYR A 977 26.29 5.57 2.24
C TYR A 977 27.09 6.55 1.39
N ILE A 978 28.07 6.05 0.64
CA ILE A 978 29.03 6.86 -0.10
C ILE A 978 28.99 6.56 -1.60
N THR A 979 28.87 7.60 -2.43
CA THR A 979 28.84 7.46 -3.89
C THR A 979 29.83 8.34 -4.64
N TYR A 980 30.59 9.20 -3.95
CA TYR A 980 31.55 10.10 -4.62
C TYR A 980 32.71 9.35 -5.29
N CYS A 981 32.96 8.09 -4.92
CA CYS A 981 33.95 7.22 -5.58
C CYS A 981 33.46 6.63 -6.91
N GLY A 982 32.21 6.87 -7.33
CA GLY A 982 31.64 6.29 -8.55
C GLY A 982 31.72 4.77 -8.56
N ASP A 983 32.21 4.21 -9.68
CA ASP A 983 32.41 2.76 -9.89
C ASP A 983 33.82 2.30 -9.48
N GLY A 984 34.51 3.06 -8.61
CA GLY A 984 35.89 2.78 -8.21
C GLY A 984 36.04 1.58 -7.29
N PHE A 985 35.07 1.32 -6.41
CA PHE A 985 35.00 0.05 -5.68
C PHE A 985 34.33 -0.99 -6.58
N GLN A 986 34.95 -2.15 -6.75
CA GLN A 986 34.42 -3.23 -7.60
C GLN A 986 34.44 -4.58 -6.90
N GLU A 987 33.42 -5.40 -7.16
CA GLU A 987 33.20 -6.70 -6.51
C GLU A 987 32.61 -7.72 -7.47
N GLY A 988 33.00 -9.00 -7.35
CA GLY A 988 32.48 -10.07 -8.18
C GLY A 988 30.97 -10.33 -7.99
N VAL A 989 30.27 -10.66 -9.07
CA VAL A 989 28.87 -11.13 -9.03
C VAL A 989 28.79 -12.65 -9.06
N SER A 990 27.62 -13.19 -8.70
CA SER A 990 27.39 -14.64 -8.72
C SER A 990 27.49 -15.20 -10.14
N LEU A 991 28.39 -16.18 -10.30
CA LEU A 991 28.68 -16.79 -11.60
C LEU A 991 27.65 -17.83 -12.02
N THR A 992 26.90 -18.40 -11.07
CA THR A 992 25.87 -19.42 -11.33
C THR A 992 24.53 -19.10 -10.66
N VAL A 993 23.47 -19.75 -11.15
CA VAL A 993 22.12 -19.69 -10.56
C VAL A 993 22.12 -20.20 -9.12
N ASP A 994 22.79 -21.32 -8.89
CA ASP A 994 22.84 -21.96 -7.57
C ASP A 994 23.51 -21.06 -6.54
N ASP A 995 24.56 -20.33 -6.92
CA ASP A 995 25.24 -19.39 -6.03
C ASP A 995 24.32 -18.24 -5.61
N GLU A 996 23.57 -17.68 -6.56
CA GLU A 996 22.61 -16.61 -6.27
C GLU A 996 21.42 -17.14 -5.45
N VAL A 997 20.87 -18.31 -5.77
CA VAL A 997 19.80 -18.93 -4.96
C VAL A 997 20.26 -19.16 -3.52
N LYS A 998 21.49 -19.67 -3.31
CA LYS A 998 22.08 -19.83 -1.97
C LYS A 998 22.20 -18.49 -1.25
N ARG A 999 22.55 -17.41 -1.95
CA ARG A 999 22.61 -16.05 -1.40
C ARG A 999 21.23 -15.60 -0.91
N TRP A 1000 20.17 -15.77 -1.71
CA TRP A 1000 18.80 -15.46 -1.29
C TRP A 1000 18.31 -16.31 -0.11
N GLN A 1001 18.67 -17.60 -0.08
CA GLN A 1001 18.38 -18.47 1.06
C GLN A 1001 19.05 -17.99 2.35
N LYS A 1002 20.32 -17.57 2.27
CA LYS A 1002 21.05 -17.00 3.43
C LYS A 1002 20.34 -15.75 3.95
N TYR A 1003 19.94 -14.83 3.07
CA TYR A 1003 19.23 -13.61 3.46
C TYR A 1003 17.87 -13.92 4.10
N ALA A 1004 17.09 -14.82 3.51
CA ALA A 1004 15.80 -15.23 4.06
C ALA A 1004 15.95 -15.91 5.43
N TYR A 1005 16.92 -16.83 5.56
CA TYR A 1005 17.21 -17.50 6.82
C TYR A 1005 17.61 -16.49 7.91
N GLY A 1006 18.55 -15.60 7.60
CA GLY A 1006 19.03 -14.59 8.53
C GLY A 1006 17.92 -13.62 8.96
N CYS A 1007 17.07 -13.16 8.03
CA CYS A 1007 15.89 -12.35 8.36
C CYS A 1007 14.97 -13.06 9.38
N SER A 1008 14.74 -14.37 9.20
CA SER A 1008 13.91 -15.17 10.10
C SER A 1008 14.56 -15.34 11.48
N GLU A 1009 15.87 -15.57 11.50
CA GLU A 1009 16.66 -15.74 12.73
C GLU A 1009 16.75 -14.47 13.56
N LEU A 1010 16.83 -13.30 12.91
CA LEU A 1010 16.83 -12.01 13.59
C LEU A 1010 15.49 -11.72 14.25
N MET A 1011 14.37 -12.08 13.60
CA MET A 1011 13.02 -11.79 14.11
C MET A 1011 12.56 -12.81 15.14
N PHE A 1012 12.69 -14.10 14.84
CA PHE A 1012 12.01 -15.16 15.56
C PHE A 1012 12.99 -16.11 16.25
N HIS A 1013 12.57 -16.68 17.38
CA HIS A 1013 13.17 -17.93 17.84
C HIS A 1013 12.62 -19.10 17.01
N PRO A 1014 13.33 -20.24 16.93
CA PRO A 1014 12.74 -21.49 16.48
C PRO A 1014 11.47 -21.85 17.27
N LEU A 1015 10.48 -22.47 16.60
CA LEU A 1015 9.15 -22.77 17.14
C LEU A 1015 9.20 -23.52 18.48
N LYS A 1016 10.18 -24.42 18.66
CA LYS A 1016 10.39 -25.18 19.91
C LYS A 1016 10.62 -24.29 21.15
N TYR A 1017 11.09 -23.06 20.96
CA TYR A 1017 11.35 -22.12 22.05
C TYR A 1017 10.22 -21.10 22.26
N TRP A 1018 9.16 -21.12 21.46
CA TRP A 1018 8.10 -20.10 21.55
C TRP A 1018 7.36 -20.15 22.88
N LEU A 1019 7.12 -21.34 23.43
CA LEU A 1019 6.43 -21.49 24.72
C LEU A 1019 7.28 -21.02 25.92
N THR A 1020 8.62 -21.11 25.83
CA THR A 1020 9.52 -20.81 26.95
C THR A 1020 10.15 -19.42 26.86
N ARG A 1021 10.49 -18.94 25.66
CA ARG A 1021 11.20 -17.67 25.41
C ARG A 1021 10.33 -16.65 24.67
N GLY A 1022 9.14 -17.04 24.21
CA GLY A 1022 8.30 -16.25 23.30
C GLY A 1022 8.78 -16.31 21.84
N PRO A 1023 7.96 -15.84 20.89
CA PRO A 1023 8.25 -15.96 19.46
C PRO A 1023 9.38 -15.05 19.00
N PHE A 1024 9.54 -13.85 19.58
CA PHE A 1024 10.49 -12.84 19.10
C PHE A 1024 11.82 -12.85 19.86
N THR A 1025 12.93 -12.61 19.16
CA THR A 1025 14.28 -12.51 19.74
C THR A 1025 14.45 -11.24 20.59
N LYS A 1026 15.47 -11.23 21.47
CA LYS A 1026 15.82 -10.05 22.27
C LYS A 1026 16.27 -8.88 21.39
N LEU A 1027 17.05 -9.14 20.35
CA LEU A 1027 17.51 -8.13 19.40
C LEU A 1027 16.33 -7.47 18.69
N PHE A 1028 15.37 -8.27 18.19
CA PHE A 1028 14.17 -7.73 17.53
C PHE A 1028 13.31 -6.89 18.47
N ARG A 1029 13.11 -7.33 19.72
CA ARG A 1029 12.39 -6.51 20.72
C ARG A 1029 13.11 -5.20 20.99
N ASN A 1030 14.42 -5.24 21.19
CA ASN A 1030 15.23 -4.02 21.38
C ASN A 1030 15.12 -3.08 20.17
N PHE A 1031 15.12 -3.60 18.95
CA PHE A 1031 14.89 -2.82 17.73
C PHE A 1031 13.53 -2.14 17.72
N ILE A 1032 12.44 -2.88 17.97
CA ILE A 1032 11.08 -2.34 17.99
C ILE A 1032 10.93 -1.21 19.01
N PHE A 1033 11.50 -1.37 20.20
CA PHE A 1033 11.43 -0.39 21.29
C PHE A 1033 12.59 0.63 21.32
N SER A 1034 13.50 0.60 20.35
CA SER A 1034 14.61 1.55 20.26
C SER A 1034 14.17 2.98 19.93
N ASN A 1035 15.06 3.96 20.13
CA ASN A 1035 14.84 5.36 19.75
C ASN A 1035 15.05 5.64 18.24
N MET A 1036 15.19 4.60 17.42
CA MET A 1036 15.33 4.73 15.97
C MET A 1036 14.06 5.29 15.33
N ASN A 1037 14.21 5.99 14.20
CA ASN A 1037 13.10 6.65 13.52
C ASN A 1037 12.01 5.66 13.09
N LEU A 1038 10.74 6.05 13.22
CA LEU A 1038 9.59 5.19 12.91
C LEU A 1038 9.54 4.81 11.43
N TYR A 1039 9.88 5.73 10.51
CA TYR A 1039 9.93 5.42 9.07
C TYR A 1039 11.02 4.38 8.74
N SER A 1040 12.20 4.48 9.35
CA SER A 1040 13.28 3.49 9.18
C SER A 1040 12.87 2.11 9.71
N LYS A 1041 12.18 2.06 10.86
CA LYS A 1041 11.60 0.81 11.39
C LYS A 1041 10.61 0.20 10.39
N PHE A 1042 9.72 1.03 9.84
CA PHE A 1042 8.73 0.61 8.86
C PHE A 1042 9.39 0.05 7.58
N ASN A 1043 10.41 0.74 7.05
CA ASN A 1043 11.12 0.30 5.85
C ASN A 1043 11.92 -1.00 6.10
N ILE A 1044 12.59 -1.14 7.25
CA ILE A 1044 13.30 -2.38 7.63
C ILE A 1044 12.31 -3.54 7.79
N LEU A 1045 11.18 -3.32 8.47
CA LEU A 1045 10.13 -4.34 8.61
C LEU A 1045 9.54 -4.72 7.26
N GLY A 1046 9.37 -3.77 6.34
CA GLY A 1046 8.87 -4.07 5.00
C GLY A 1046 9.88 -4.82 4.14
N TYR A 1047 11.17 -4.53 4.27
CA TYR A 1047 12.23 -5.33 3.66
C TYR A 1047 12.20 -6.78 4.18
N ILE A 1048 12.15 -6.98 5.50
CA ILE A 1048 12.06 -8.34 6.06
C ILE A 1048 10.75 -9.03 5.65
N GLY A 1049 9.63 -8.32 5.71
CA GLY A 1049 8.31 -8.80 5.30
C GLY A 1049 8.26 -9.25 3.84
N SER A 1050 9.07 -8.64 2.97
CA SER A 1050 9.15 -9.02 1.56
C SER A 1050 9.66 -10.46 1.36
N TYR A 1051 10.62 -10.94 2.16
CA TYR A 1051 11.07 -12.33 2.10
C TYR A 1051 9.96 -13.32 2.50
N TYR A 1052 9.17 -12.97 3.52
CA TYR A 1052 8.00 -13.77 3.90
C TYR A 1052 6.92 -13.76 2.83
N ALA A 1053 6.66 -12.60 2.20
CA ALA A 1053 5.72 -12.51 1.08
C ALA A 1053 6.17 -13.36 -0.11
N ILE A 1054 7.45 -13.29 -0.48
CA ILE A 1054 8.05 -14.12 -1.54
C ILE A 1054 7.94 -15.60 -1.18
N GLY A 1055 8.32 -16.00 0.04
CA GLY A 1055 8.27 -17.41 0.47
C GLY A 1055 6.85 -17.97 0.56
N ALA A 1056 5.86 -17.16 0.94
CA ALA A 1056 4.47 -17.59 1.04
C ALA A 1056 3.72 -17.60 -0.30
N ALA A 1057 4.23 -16.94 -1.34
CA ALA A 1057 3.52 -16.71 -2.59
C ALA A 1057 2.99 -18.00 -3.23
N TRP A 1058 3.82 -19.04 -3.39
CA TRP A 1058 3.41 -20.29 -4.02
C TRP A 1058 2.42 -21.09 -3.15
N ILE A 1059 2.60 -21.10 -1.82
CA ILE A 1059 1.71 -21.77 -0.87
C ILE A 1059 0.33 -21.11 -0.88
N MET A 1060 0.31 -19.77 -0.79
CA MET A 1060 -0.94 -19.00 -0.83
C MET A 1060 -1.64 -19.11 -2.18
N THR A 1061 -0.88 -19.21 -3.28
CA THR A 1061 -1.45 -19.45 -4.62
C THR A 1061 -2.07 -20.84 -4.72
N LEU A 1062 -1.42 -21.88 -4.18
CA LEU A 1062 -1.98 -23.23 -4.14
C LEU A 1062 -3.24 -23.27 -3.26
N ILE A 1063 -3.18 -22.72 -2.05
CA ILE A 1063 -4.33 -22.64 -1.14
C ILE A 1063 -5.48 -21.88 -1.81
N ASN A 1064 -5.19 -20.74 -2.45
CA ASN A 1064 -6.18 -19.99 -3.21
C ASN A 1064 -6.81 -20.84 -4.32
N TYR A 1065 -6.00 -21.58 -5.10
CA TYR A 1065 -6.52 -22.46 -6.15
C TYR A 1065 -7.49 -23.51 -5.61
N TRP A 1066 -7.18 -24.14 -4.47
CA TRP A 1066 -8.10 -25.09 -3.83
C TRP A 1066 -9.34 -24.39 -3.26
N ILE A 1067 -9.16 -23.27 -2.56
CA ILE A 1067 -10.27 -22.52 -1.96
C ILE A 1067 -11.24 -22.01 -3.03
N THR A 1068 -10.73 -21.33 -4.06
CA THR A 1068 -11.56 -20.85 -5.18
C THR A 1068 -12.04 -21.96 -6.10
N GLY A 1069 -11.35 -23.10 -6.17
CA GLY A 1069 -11.81 -24.26 -6.92
C GLY A 1069 -13.02 -24.92 -6.27
N TYR A 1070 -12.95 -25.19 -4.96
CA TYR A 1070 -13.95 -25.98 -4.23
C TYR A 1070 -15.03 -25.12 -3.57
N PHE A 1071 -14.71 -23.90 -3.13
CA PHE A 1071 -15.61 -23.08 -2.31
C PHE A 1071 -16.02 -21.76 -2.98
N MET A 1072 -15.81 -21.57 -4.30
CA MET A 1072 -16.07 -20.28 -4.99
C MET A 1072 -17.45 -19.67 -4.70
N GLU A 1073 -18.46 -20.52 -4.50
CA GLU A 1073 -19.86 -20.13 -4.34
C GLU A 1073 -20.23 -19.86 -2.88
N GLU A 1074 -19.43 -20.38 -1.94
CA GLU A 1074 -19.56 -20.14 -0.51
C GLU A 1074 -18.70 -18.97 -0.05
N LEU A 1075 -17.66 -18.62 -0.83
CA LEU A 1075 -16.80 -17.49 -0.56
C LEU A 1075 -17.56 -16.17 -0.75
N ASP A 1076 -17.68 -15.42 0.34
CA ASP A 1076 -18.17 -14.04 0.29
C ASP A 1076 -17.36 -13.21 -0.71
N ALA A 1077 -17.99 -12.18 -1.30
CA ALA A 1077 -17.42 -11.22 -2.26
C ALA A 1077 -16.18 -10.43 -1.76
N TYR A 1078 -15.65 -10.77 -0.58
CA TYR A 1078 -14.34 -10.32 -0.11
C TYR A 1078 -13.18 -10.83 -0.99
N TYR A 1079 -13.37 -11.95 -1.71
CA TYR A 1079 -12.34 -12.50 -2.59
C TYR A 1079 -12.33 -11.83 -3.97
N LEU A 1080 -11.24 -11.15 -4.32
CA LEU A 1080 -11.06 -10.58 -5.66
C LEU A 1080 -10.71 -11.69 -6.68
N ILE A 1081 -11.16 -11.51 -7.92
CA ILE A 1081 -10.81 -12.41 -9.03
C ILE A 1081 -9.29 -12.38 -9.23
N SER A 1082 -8.64 -13.54 -9.21
CA SER A 1082 -7.17 -13.69 -9.31
C SER A 1082 -6.54 -12.95 -10.49
N PHE A 1083 -7.27 -12.80 -11.61
CA PHE A 1083 -6.80 -12.06 -12.77
C PHE A 1083 -6.61 -10.55 -12.49
N ASN A 1084 -7.50 -9.93 -11.72
CA ASN A 1084 -7.38 -8.51 -11.35
C ASN A 1084 -6.16 -8.28 -10.47
N VAL A 1085 -5.87 -9.23 -9.58
CA VAL A 1085 -4.67 -9.21 -8.74
C VAL A 1085 -3.43 -9.29 -9.62
N LEU A 1086 -3.36 -10.25 -10.55
CA LEU A 1086 -2.25 -10.40 -11.48
C LEU A 1086 -1.98 -9.12 -12.29
N VAL A 1087 -3.01 -8.53 -12.91
CA VAL A 1087 -2.89 -7.29 -13.69
C VAL A 1087 -2.35 -6.15 -12.83
N THR A 1088 -2.87 -6.00 -11.60
CA THR A 1088 -2.42 -4.97 -10.66
C THR A 1088 -0.96 -5.16 -10.27
N THR A 1089 -0.56 -6.40 -9.94
CA THR A 1089 0.81 -6.74 -9.56
C THR A 1089 1.79 -6.50 -10.72
N LEU A 1090 1.44 -6.92 -11.95
CA LEU A 1090 2.26 -6.66 -13.14
C LEU A 1090 2.40 -5.16 -13.43
N PHE A 1091 1.31 -4.40 -13.30
CA PHE A 1091 1.37 -2.96 -13.49
C PHE A 1091 2.28 -2.27 -12.46
N VAL A 1092 2.12 -2.59 -11.18
CA VAL A 1092 2.89 -1.96 -10.10
C VAL A 1092 4.36 -2.38 -10.14
N PHE A 1093 4.64 -3.68 -10.16
CA PHE A 1093 6.02 -4.16 -10.00
C PHE A 1093 6.81 -4.23 -11.29
N THR A 1094 6.16 -4.47 -12.43
CA THR A 1094 6.84 -4.55 -13.73
C THR A 1094 6.81 -3.20 -14.44
N PHE A 1095 5.63 -2.68 -14.76
CA PHE A 1095 5.54 -1.48 -15.60
C PHE A 1095 5.97 -0.20 -14.86
N LEU A 1096 5.35 0.10 -13.72
CA LEU A 1096 5.59 1.34 -12.97
C LEU A 1096 7.04 1.40 -12.45
N SER A 1097 7.55 0.30 -11.87
CA SER A 1097 8.95 0.24 -11.41
C SER A 1097 9.96 0.44 -12.54
N THR A 1098 9.77 -0.23 -13.69
CA THR A 1098 10.66 -0.06 -14.85
C THR A 1098 10.64 1.37 -15.36
N LEU A 1099 9.46 1.97 -15.49
CA LEU A 1099 9.31 3.35 -15.93
C LEU A 1099 9.96 4.33 -14.94
N ALA A 1100 9.68 4.17 -13.65
CA ALA A 1100 10.25 5.00 -12.60
C ALA A 1100 11.78 4.93 -12.59
N PHE A 1101 12.34 3.73 -12.69
CA PHE A 1101 13.78 3.52 -12.74
C PHE A 1101 14.43 4.13 -13.99
N THR A 1102 13.81 3.97 -15.17
CA THR A 1102 14.29 4.59 -16.42
C THR A 1102 14.27 6.12 -16.31
N ILE A 1103 13.16 6.71 -15.84
CA ILE A 1103 13.02 8.16 -15.71
C ILE A 1103 14.04 8.68 -14.69
N PHE A 1104 14.24 7.96 -13.60
CA PHE A 1104 15.21 8.33 -12.59
C PHE A 1104 16.64 8.37 -13.15
N ARG A 1105 17.08 7.33 -13.88
CA ARG A 1105 18.39 7.29 -14.57
C ARG A 1105 18.56 8.40 -15.62
N TYR A 1106 17.47 8.72 -16.33
CA TYR A 1106 17.46 9.83 -17.28
C TYR A 1106 17.64 11.19 -16.57
N ARG A 1107 16.93 11.40 -15.46
CA ARG A 1107 16.97 12.63 -14.67
C ARG A 1107 18.30 12.86 -13.96
N THR A 1108 19.05 11.80 -13.63
CA THR A 1108 20.41 11.89 -13.09
C THR A 1108 21.49 11.94 -14.18
N SER A 1109 21.10 12.10 -15.45
CA SER A 1109 22.00 12.17 -16.61
C SER A 1109 22.90 10.94 -16.77
N SER A 1110 22.45 9.77 -16.30
CA SER A 1110 23.22 8.52 -16.41
C SER A 1110 23.02 7.82 -17.77
N THR A 1111 21.80 7.88 -18.33
CA THR A 1111 21.46 7.34 -19.66
C THR A 1111 20.39 8.17 -20.37
N THR A 1112 20.21 7.98 -21.67
CA THR A 1112 19.05 8.56 -22.39
C THR A 1112 17.79 7.75 -22.10
N PHE A 1113 16.62 8.41 -22.15
CA PHE A 1113 15.34 7.77 -21.81
C PHE A 1113 15.08 6.49 -22.62
N PHE A 1114 15.17 6.56 -23.96
CA PHE A 1114 14.88 5.40 -24.81
C PHE A 1114 15.91 4.27 -24.67
N ALA A 1115 17.19 4.59 -24.52
CA ALA A 1115 18.22 3.57 -24.30
C ALA A 1115 18.03 2.88 -22.95
N GLY A 1116 17.78 3.64 -21.88
CA GLY A 1116 17.50 3.09 -20.55
C GLY A 1116 16.20 2.30 -20.49
N LEU A 1117 15.16 2.72 -21.23
CA LEU A 1117 13.91 1.97 -21.33
C LEU A 1117 14.13 0.62 -22.01
N TRP A 1118 14.81 0.63 -23.16
CA TRP A 1118 15.11 -0.59 -23.90
C TRP A 1118 15.96 -1.55 -23.09
N GLU A 1119 17.00 -1.06 -22.41
CA GLU A 1119 17.83 -1.86 -21.52
C GLU A 1119 16.96 -2.56 -20.46
N ASN A 1120 16.17 -1.81 -19.70
CA ASN A 1120 15.36 -2.38 -18.61
C ASN A 1120 14.29 -3.36 -19.14
N VAL A 1121 13.63 -3.04 -20.26
CA VAL A 1121 12.63 -3.93 -20.88
C VAL A 1121 13.27 -5.22 -21.39
N SER A 1122 14.47 -5.17 -21.95
CA SER A 1122 15.17 -6.34 -22.46
C SER A 1122 15.51 -7.37 -21.37
N TRP A 1123 15.63 -6.94 -20.10
CA TRP A 1123 15.92 -7.80 -18.95
C TRP A 1123 14.67 -8.32 -18.23
N LEU A 1124 13.46 -7.86 -18.57
CA LEU A 1124 12.22 -8.34 -17.95
C LEU A 1124 12.01 -9.86 -18.07
N PRO A 1125 12.30 -10.53 -19.21
CA PRO A 1125 12.16 -11.98 -19.29
C PRO A 1125 13.10 -12.72 -18.32
N PHE A 1126 14.33 -12.24 -18.16
CA PHE A 1126 15.29 -12.80 -17.21
C PHE A 1126 14.75 -12.71 -15.77
N TYR A 1127 14.23 -11.54 -15.38
CA TYR A 1127 13.64 -11.34 -14.06
C TYR A 1127 12.38 -12.17 -13.83
N ALA A 1128 11.50 -12.28 -14.82
CA ALA A 1128 10.28 -13.07 -14.71
C ALA A 1128 10.59 -14.55 -14.44
N VAL A 1129 11.57 -15.13 -15.15
CA VAL A 1129 11.97 -16.53 -14.96
C VAL A 1129 12.67 -16.73 -13.61
N PHE A 1130 13.63 -15.86 -13.25
CA PHE A 1130 14.39 -16.03 -12.02
C PHE A 1130 13.54 -15.83 -10.75
N PHE A 1131 12.80 -14.72 -10.66
CA PHE A 1131 12.03 -14.40 -9.44
C PHE A 1131 10.78 -15.24 -9.26
N SER A 1132 10.22 -15.83 -10.33
CA SER A 1132 9.15 -16.82 -10.18
C SER A 1132 9.64 -18.13 -9.55
N GLY A 1133 10.88 -18.55 -9.85
CA GLY A 1133 11.48 -19.76 -9.31
C GLY A 1133 11.98 -19.66 -7.85
N ILE A 1134 12.24 -18.45 -7.35
CA ILE A 1134 12.92 -18.27 -6.05
C ILE A 1134 12.02 -18.48 -4.83
N SER A 1135 10.70 -18.36 -5.00
CA SER A 1135 9.70 -18.45 -3.92
C SER A 1135 9.85 -19.75 -3.11
N TYR A 1136 10.03 -20.88 -3.80
CA TYR A 1136 10.25 -22.16 -3.15
C TYR A 1136 11.53 -22.17 -2.28
N HIS A 1137 12.66 -21.74 -2.83
CA HIS A 1137 13.94 -21.75 -2.13
C HIS A 1137 13.95 -20.85 -0.89
N VAL A 1138 13.33 -19.67 -0.99
CA VAL A 1138 13.12 -18.74 0.14
C VAL A 1138 12.22 -19.40 1.19
N SER A 1139 11.13 -20.07 0.79
CA SER A 1139 10.23 -20.76 1.72
C SER A 1139 10.94 -21.88 2.50
N VAL A 1140 11.80 -22.66 1.83
CA VAL A 1140 12.63 -23.70 2.46
C VAL A 1140 13.54 -23.09 3.52
N ALA A 1141 14.18 -21.95 3.23
CA ALA A 1141 15.05 -21.27 4.19
C ALA A 1141 14.29 -20.77 5.42
N LEU A 1142 13.15 -20.11 5.22
CA LEU A 1142 12.31 -19.59 6.30
C LEU A 1142 11.78 -20.71 7.22
N VAL A 1143 11.25 -21.79 6.63
CA VAL A 1143 10.71 -22.93 7.38
C VAL A 1143 11.83 -23.67 8.10
N SER A 1144 12.98 -23.88 7.45
CA SER A 1144 14.12 -24.56 8.06
C SER A 1144 14.58 -23.88 9.34
N HIS A 1145 14.65 -22.55 9.36
CA HIS A 1145 14.93 -21.81 10.59
C HIS A 1145 13.86 -22.07 11.67
N LEU A 1146 12.58 -21.93 11.33
CA LEU A 1146 11.48 -22.07 12.28
C LEU A 1146 11.40 -23.46 12.91
N VAL A 1147 11.66 -24.53 12.15
CA VAL A 1147 11.67 -25.91 12.68
C VAL A 1147 12.99 -26.30 13.34
N GLY A 1148 14.01 -25.44 13.27
CA GLY A 1148 15.34 -25.69 13.82
C GLY A 1148 16.18 -26.66 12.99
N TYR A 1149 15.90 -26.79 11.69
CA TYR A 1149 16.75 -27.52 10.74
C TYR A 1149 18.03 -26.72 10.48
N ASP A 1150 19.17 -27.41 10.59
CA ASP A 1150 20.48 -26.79 10.38
C ASP A 1150 20.83 -26.81 8.88
N MET A 1151 20.51 -25.71 8.18
CA MET A 1151 20.93 -25.52 6.80
C MET A 1151 22.42 -25.18 6.73
N GLN A 1152 23.15 -25.87 5.85
CA GLN A 1152 24.52 -25.56 5.49
C GLN A 1152 24.59 -25.16 4.02
N TRP A 1153 25.38 -24.14 3.72
CA TRP A 1153 25.53 -23.56 2.37
C TRP A 1153 26.94 -23.76 1.79
N SER A 1154 27.78 -24.57 2.42
CA SER A 1154 29.08 -24.94 1.86
C SER A 1154 28.89 -25.75 0.59
N VAL A 1155 29.75 -25.50 -0.39
CA VAL A 1155 29.98 -26.46 -1.49
C VAL A 1155 30.50 -27.73 -0.81
N CYS A 1156 29.82 -28.87 -1.03
CA CYS A 1156 30.32 -30.18 -0.61
C CYS A 1156 31.71 -30.45 -1.17
#